data_AF-A0A8X7N0K9-F1
#
_entry.id   AF-A0A8X7N0K9-F1
#
_cell.length_a   1.000
_cell.length_b   1.000
_cell.length_c   1.000
_cell.angle_alpha   90.00
_cell.angle_beta   90.00
_cell.angle_gamma   90.00
#
_symmetry.space_group_name_H-M   'P 1'
#
loop_
_entity.id
_entity.type
_entity.pdbx_description
1 polymer ?
#
loop_
_entity_poly.entity_id
_entity_poly.type
_entity_poly.pdbx_seq_one_letter_code
_entity_poly.pdbx_strand_id
1 'polypeptide(L)'
;MSDTVDVLLLGATGWSANWIIPALRERKLSYALTSRSGSPANPTQEPTIPFTLSNDWTDEQVAEATQVLPPAKAIIIVFPIKSTDVMQAFVKAYHDRFQHQTRWIQLGSSGIWLSGQNNSESPIDPTNPRGQAEQVLLGLTDPAQNRLTTVLNLAGLYGGTRHPVNFARKVAPSKAALARKGTLHLIHGIDVAYSILLTITSESSSRLWGHRWILTDTNVYDWWQLMLSFELPDAKIWVKELMTENGVKSLPRPVASSPDQGPPQYLDRALDGSEFWKHVNAHPKVGRVDEASDLVEDNGATVAASSDPRAIFDVGDVREFTPELPSGKVEDLRRRIVESIKDTPTPPSPFEADKDRFGLSHAKFDHLRKAWATFLENPDPSVGAEHDSWAARWAHVQTFSHFKVEVEQTELHFIREQPDLEEARRSGRPVIPLLLIHGWPGSFLEFLHVARPLAHPGPSAPSWIPAFDVVIPSSPGYTFSSLPKIRRRAKTSNIACGNNSGPDGDLLVSDVARLFDKLMVKLGYGKDGYAVQAGDWGSMVCRSMAVQFPERVKAVHLNFIPAPPACLSIPILSAVAPPGSTARSILKAIPGSGLVGSVLSTLAALPVSVPRRWWLSDFLVAGRSTNFLGLFARLNWSLFGRVLGQGHLLTDREADNIERGIIFQESGSSYASMHRTRPTTLGLAMASSPLAQLAWIGEKFYAWTDEDPSESEILTSLTLWWCTDTMPRSLYPYRNRPPLGVQSVIARPENFIKCPTGHSDFPKEIIPSPKKWIEGTCNLTWYRVHNSGGHFAAMEKPDLFVEDMRDCFGSIYPVQSTK
;
A
#
# COMPACT_ATOMS: atom_id res chain seq x y z
N MET A 1 -48.05 6.61 -4.41
CA MET A 1 -47.27 5.73 -5.29
C MET A 1 -45.87 5.67 -4.71
N SER A 2 -45.39 4.54 -4.23
CA SER A 2 -44.05 4.48 -3.62
C SER A 2 -42.99 4.66 -4.70
N ASP A 3 -41.99 5.51 -4.45
CA ASP A 3 -40.85 5.67 -5.35
C ASP A 3 -40.15 4.32 -5.58
N THR A 4 -39.72 4.07 -6.83
CA THR A 4 -38.98 2.85 -7.19
C THR A 4 -37.60 2.88 -6.55
N VAL A 5 -37.27 1.86 -5.75
CA VAL A 5 -35.95 1.75 -5.12
C VAL A 5 -34.92 1.21 -6.11
N ASP A 6 -33.64 1.52 -5.92
CA ASP A 6 -32.58 0.96 -6.75
C ASP A 6 -32.39 -0.53 -6.46
N VAL A 7 -32.45 -0.93 -5.19
CA VAL A 7 -32.22 -2.33 -4.77
C VAL A 7 -33.26 -2.83 -3.75
N LEU A 8 -33.90 -3.96 -4.03
CA LEU A 8 -34.71 -4.71 -3.08
C LEU A 8 -33.96 -5.95 -2.61
N LEU A 9 -33.57 -5.99 -1.34
CA LEU A 9 -32.85 -7.12 -0.73
C LEU A 9 -33.81 -8.06 -0.02
N LEU A 10 -34.01 -9.26 -0.60
CA LEU A 10 -34.89 -10.28 -0.05
C LEU A 10 -34.15 -11.18 0.94
N GLY A 11 -34.46 -11.05 2.24
CA GLY A 11 -33.81 -11.79 3.33
C GLY A 11 -32.71 -11.01 4.06
N ALA A 12 -32.93 -9.73 4.31
CA ALA A 12 -31.96 -8.79 4.88
C ALA A 12 -31.54 -9.06 6.34
N THR A 13 -32.04 -10.12 6.98
CA THR A 13 -31.59 -10.55 8.32
C THR A 13 -30.46 -11.59 8.27
N GLY A 14 -30.06 -12.03 7.07
CA GLY A 14 -28.97 -12.98 6.87
C GLY A 14 -27.58 -12.36 6.93
N TRP A 15 -26.55 -13.22 7.07
CA TRP A 15 -25.14 -12.81 7.15
C TRP A 15 -24.68 -11.88 6.02
N SER A 16 -25.14 -12.09 4.78
CA SER A 16 -24.74 -11.28 3.63
C SER A 16 -25.21 -9.82 3.75
N ALA A 17 -26.30 -9.56 4.48
CA ALA A 17 -26.84 -8.20 4.65
C ALA A 17 -25.89 -7.28 5.42
N ASN A 18 -25.08 -7.85 6.33
CA ASN A 18 -24.04 -7.13 7.07
C ASN A 18 -23.02 -6.44 6.16
N TRP A 19 -22.91 -6.89 4.91
CA TRP A 19 -21.96 -6.41 3.92
C TRP A 19 -22.64 -5.67 2.77
N ILE A 20 -23.79 -6.17 2.33
CA ILE A 20 -24.55 -5.58 1.21
C ILE A 20 -25.11 -4.22 1.59
N ILE A 21 -25.75 -4.09 2.76
CA ILE A 21 -26.41 -2.84 3.17
C ILE A 21 -25.41 -1.68 3.26
N PRO A 22 -24.25 -1.83 3.95
CA PRO A 22 -23.23 -0.78 3.94
C PRO A 22 -22.75 -0.40 2.54
N ALA A 23 -22.56 -1.39 1.65
CA ALA A 23 -22.09 -1.17 0.29
C ALA A 23 -23.11 -0.39 -0.57
N LEU A 24 -24.42 -0.64 -0.38
CA LEU A 24 -25.48 0.13 -1.03
C LEU A 24 -25.49 1.59 -0.56
N ARG A 25 -25.32 1.82 0.74
CA ARG A 25 -25.26 3.18 1.34
C ARG A 25 -24.07 3.96 0.82
N GLU A 26 -22.89 3.34 0.76
CA GLU A 26 -21.67 3.96 0.21
C GLU A 26 -21.88 4.48 -1.21
N ARG A 27 -22.63 3.73 -2.02
CA ARG A 27 -22.97 4.08 -3.41
C ARG A 27 -24.19 5.01 -3.54
N LYS A 28 -24.77 5.44 -2.42
CA LYS A 28 -26.00 6.25 -2.36
C LYS A 28 -27.16 5.64 -3.17
N LEU A 29 -27.23 4.31 -3.22
CA LEU A 29 -28.33 3.59 -3.85
C LEU A 29 -29.50 3.53 -2.87
N SER A 30 -30.70 3.88 -3.32
CA SER A 30 -31.92 3.68 -2.54
C SER A 30 -32.24 2.19 -2.44
N TYR A 31 -32.71 1.73 -1.28
CA TYR A 31 -32.99 0.31 -1.10
C TYR A 31 -34.15 0.02 -0.16
N ALA A 32 -34.75 -1.15 -0.33
CA ALA A 32 -35.76 -1.72 0.56
C ALA A 32 -35.32 -3.13 1.01
N LEU A 33 -35.71 -3.50 2.24
CA LEU A 33 -35.25 -4.71 2.91
C LEU A 33 -36.44 -5.58 3.29
N THR A 34 -36.29 -6.90 3.22
CA THR A 34 -37.32 -7.82 3.71
C THR A 34 -36.81 -8.80 4.76
N SER A 35 -37.70 -9.24 5.64
CA SER A 35 -37.45 -10.32 6.60
C SER A 35 -38.72 -11.14 6.82
N ARG A 36 -38.62 -12.35 7.36
CA ARG A 36 -39.80 -13.23 7.55
C ARG A 36 -40.88 -12.60 8.44
N SER A 37 -40.49 -11.84 9.45
CA SER A 37 -41.38 -11.29 10.48
C SER A 37 -41.54 -9.76 10.39
N GLY A 38 -40.88 -9.08 9.46
CA GLY A 38 -40.74 -7.62 9.46
C GLY A 38 -39.78 -7.10 10.55
N SER A 39 -39.06 -7.99 11.23
CA SER A 39 -38.08 -7.60 12.24
C SER A 39 -36.94 -6.79 11.63
N PRO A 40 -36.36 -5.82 12.35
CA PRO A 40 -35.29 -5.00 11.81
C PRO A 40 -34.09 -5.82 11.32
N ALA A 41 -33.41 -5.34 10.26
CA ALA A 41 -32.18 -5.96 9.79
C ALA A 41 -31.07 -5.79 10.85
N ASN A 42 -30.45 -6.89 11.27
CA ASN A 42 -29.34 -6.87 12.24
C ASN A 42 -28.02 -6.75 11.46
N PRO A 43 -27.06 -5.86 11.82
CA PRO A 43 -27.02 -4.93 12.96
C PRO A 43 -27.55 -3.51 12.69
N THR A 44 -28.04 -3.22 11.48
CA THR A 44 -28.36 -1.86 11.07
C THR A 44 -29.66 -1.30 11.65
N GLN A 45 -30.47 -2.14 12.31
CA GLN A 45 -31.78 -1.82 12.91
C GLN A 45 -32.78 -1.19 11.91
N GLU A 46 -32.59 -1.45 10.63
CA GLU A 46 -33.43 -0.87 9.59
C GLU A 46 -34.79 -1.58 9.49
N PRO A 47 -35.88 -0.84 9.22
CA PRO A 47 -37.19 -1.43 9.04
C PRO A 47 -37.16 -2.41 7.86
N THR A 48 -37.83 -3.55 8.01
CA THR A 48 -37.96 -4.53 6.94
C THR A 48 -39.42 -4.83 6.66
N ILE A 49 -39.70 -5.19 5.42
CA ILE A 49 -41.02 -5.62 4.96
C ILE A 49 -41.18 -7.11 5.32
N PRO A 50 -42.24 -7.51 6.04
CA PRO A 50 -42.57 -8.93 6.24
C PRO A 50 -42.74 -9.63 4.90
N PHE A 51 -41.89 -10.62 4.62
CA PHE A 51 -41.92 -11.38 3.38
C PHE A 51 -41.32 -12.77 3.59
N THR A 52 -41.98 -13.78 3.03
CA THR A 52 -41.48 -15.16 2.99
C THR A 52 -41.96 -15.82 1.70
N LEU A 53 -41.20 -16.82 1.26
CA LEU A 53 -41.60 -17.74 0.19
C LEU A 53 -41.36 -19.16 0.70
N SER A 54 -42.35 -20.03 0.52
CA SER A 54 -42.18 -21.46 0.76
C SER A 54 -42.09 -22.21 -0.56
N ASN A 55 -41.40 -23.35 -0.56
CA ASN A 55 -41.16 -24.13 -1.78
C ASN A 55 -42.36 -24.99 -2.21
N ASP A 56 -43.37 -25.11 -1.36
CA ASP A 56 -44.60 -25.90 -1.55
C ASP A 56 -45.83 -25.01 -1.84
N TRP A 57 -45.64 -23.72 -2.05
CA TRP A 57 -46.72 -22.78 -2.33
C TRP A 57 -47.24 -22.86 -3.76
N THR A 58 -48.54 -22.58 -3.92
CA THR A 58 -49.17 -22.42 -5.24
C THR A 58 -48.88 -21.04 -5.84
N ASP A 59 -49.12 -20.88 -7.14
CA ASP A 59 -48.96 -19.62 -7.87
C ASP A 59 -49.77 -18.48 -7.23
N GLU A 60 -50.98 -18.75 -6.73
CA GLU A 60 -51.83 -17.77 -6.06
C GLU A 60 -51.20 -17.29 -4.74
N GLN A 61 -50.66 -18.20 -3.94
CA GLN A 61 -50.00 -17.87 -2.68
C GLN A 61 -48.72 -17.05 -2.90
N VAL A 62 -47.96 -17.38 -3.94
CA VAL A 62 -46.78 -16.61 -4.36
C VAL A 62 -47.18 -15.21 -4.83
N ALA A 63 -48.25 -15.10 -5.62
CA ALA A 63 -48.76 -13.83 -6.10
C ALA A 63 -49.25 -12.94 -4.95
N GLU A 64 -49.98 -13.50 -3.98
CA GLU A 64 -50.42 -12.81 -2.76
C GLU A 64 -49.22 -12.29 -1.94
N ALA A 65 -48.23 -13.14 -1.67
CA ALA A 65 -47.03 -12.74 -0.93
C ALA A 65 -46.21 -11.65 -1.64
N THR A 66 -46.30 -11.55 -2.97
CA THR A 66 -45.60 -10.54 -3.76
C THR A 66 -46.25 -9.16 -3.67
N GLN A 67 -47.50 -9.06 -3.19
CA GLN A 67 -48.26 -7.80 -3.10
C GLN A 67 -47.70 -6.78 -2.09
N VAL A 68 -46.87 -7.20 -1.14
CA VAL A 68 -46.27 -6.29 -0.15
C VAL A 68 -44.95 -5.68 -0.61
N LEU A 69 -44.34 -6.21 -1.67
CA LEU A 69 -43.02 -5.75 -2.14
C LEU A 69 -43.15 -4.43 -2.92
N PRO A 70 -42.17 -3.51 -2.82
CA PRO A 70 -42.13 -2.28 -3.62
C PRO A 70 -41.52 -2.54 -5.01
N PRO A 71 -41.72 -1.63 -5.99
CA PRO A 71 -41.00 -1.67 -7.27
C PRO A 71 -39.50 -1.41 -7.05
N ALA A 72 -38.64 -2.13 -7.77
CA ALA A 72 -37.18 -2.07 -7.62
C ALA A 72 -36.43 -2.27 -8.94
N LYS A 73 -35.37 -1.50 -9.19
CA LYS A 73 -34.52 -1.68 -10.38
C LYS A 73 -33.74 -3.00 -10.34
N ALA A 74 -33.32 -3.43 -9.16
CA ALA A 74 -32.67 -4.72 -8.95
C ALA A 74 -33.21 -5.44 -7.71
N ILE A 75 -33.42 -6.75 -7.82
CA ILE A 75 -33.78 -7.65 -6.72
C ILE A 75 -32.61 -8.57 -6.43
N ILE A 76 -32.24 -8.65 -5.15
CA ILE A 76 -31.22 -9.58 -4.65
C ILE A 76 -31.89 -10.61 -3.74
N ILE A 77 -31.86 -11.87 -4.13
CA ILE A 77 -32.42 -12.99 -3.37
C ILE A 77 -31.29 -13.65 -2.56
N VAL A 78 -31.30 -13.53 -1.23
CA VAL A 78 -30.23 -14.09 -0.38
C VAL A 78 -30.54 -15.47 0.21
N PHE A 79 -31.81 -15.88 0.19
CA PHE A 79 -32.23 -17.19 0.69
C PHE A 79 -32.43 -18.19 -0.46
N PRO A 80 -32.32 -19.51 -0.20
CA PRO A 80 -32.46 -20.51 -1.24
C PRO A 80 -33.93 -20.72 -1.64
N ILE A 81 -34.19 -20.70 -2.94
CA ILE A 81 -35.42 -21.22 -3.56
C ILE A 81 -35.05 -22.57 -4.20
N LYS A 82 -35.86 -23.59 -3.95
CA LYS A 82 -35.65 -24.99 -4.36
C LYS A 82 -36.73 -25.51 -5.30
N SER A 83 -37.90 -24.87 -5.31
CA SER A 83 -38.98 -25.20 -6.23
C SER A 83 -38.85 -24.38 -7.52
N THR A 84 -38.87 -25.08 -8.66
CA THR A 84 -38.89 -24.48 -9.99
C THR A 84 -40.15 -23.66 -10.20
N ASP A 85 -41.29 -24.19 -9.77
CA ASP A 85 -42.61 -23.60 -9.94
C ASP A 85 -42.71 -22.29 -9.14
N VAL A 86 -42.26 -22.31 -7.88
CA VAL A 86 -42.24 -21.12 -7.01
C VAL A 86 -41.30 -20.04 -7.57
N MET A 87 -40.14 -20.39 -8.11
CA MET A 87 -39.25 -19.41 -8.74
C MET A 87 -39.92 -18.74 -9.94
N GLN A 88 -40.54 -19.53 -10.82
CA GLN A 88 -41.23 -19.04 -12.00
C GLN A 88 -42.44 -18.17 -11.63
N ALA A 89 -43.28 -18.64 -10.72
CA ALA A 89 -44.43 -17.91 -10.21
C ALA A 89 -44.02 -16.59 -9.56
N PHE A 90 -42.90 -16.55 -8.83
CA PHE A 90 -42.44 -15.35 -8.14
C PHE A 90 -41.97 -14.27 -9.11
N VAL A 91 -41.10 -14.62 -10.06
CA VAL A 91 -40.61 -13.68 -11.08
C VAL A 91 -41.78 -13.19 -11.95
N LYS A 92 -42.70 -14.08 -12.31
CA LYS A 92 -43.90 -13.73 -13.08
C LYS A 92 -44.82 -12.79 -12.31
N ALA A 93 -45.18 -13.11 -11.08
CA ALA A 93 -46.07 -12.28 -10.26
C ALA A 93 -45.52 -10.88 -10.02
N TYR A 94 -44.20 -10.76 -9.76
CA TYR A 94 -43.56 -9.46 -9.58
C TYR A 94 -43.52 -8.66 -10.87
N HIS A 95 -43.21 -9.32 -12.00
CA HIS A 95 -43.19 -8.68 -13.31
C HIS A 95 -44.57 -8.21 -13.75
N ASP A 96 -45.60 -9.06 -13.66
CA ASP A 96 -46.98 -8.75 -14.05
C ASP A 96 -47.53 -7.55 -13.26
N ARG A 97 -47.13 -7.44 -11.98
CA ARG A 97 -47.59 -6.37 -11.09
C ARG A 97 -47.05 -4.99 -11.47
N PHE A 98 -45.77 -4.90 -11.80
CA PHE A 98 -45.10 -3.60 -11.93
C PHE A 98 -44.73 -3.25 -13.36
N GLN A 99 -44.70 -4.23 -14.27
CA GLN A 99 -44.32 -4.08 -15.69
C GLN A 99 -43.04 -3.27 -15.93
N HIS A 100 -42.15 -3.22 -14.93
CA HIS A 100 -40.90 -2.47 -14.95
C HIS A 100 -39.70 -3.36 -15.25
N GLN A 101 -38.63 -2.69 -15.64
CA GLN A 101 -37.34 -3.30 -15.96
C GLN A 101 -36.62 -3.67 -14.65
N THR A 102 -36.74 -4.93 -14.22
CA THR A 102 -36.12 -5.43 -13.00
C THR A 102 -35.00 -6.40 -13.33
N ARG A 103 -33.82 -6.15 -12.75
CA ARG A 103 -32.67 -7.06 -12.74
C ARG A 103 -32.76 -8.01 -11.54
N TRP A 104 -32.40 -9.27 -11.72
CA TRP A 104 -32.52 -10.30 -10.68
C TRP A 104 -31.17 -10.96 -10.40
N ILE A 105 -30.77 -10.97 -9.13
CA ILE A 105 -29.56 -11.64 -8.66
C ILE A 105 -29.95 -12.65 -7.60
N GLN A 106 -29.75 -13.94 -7.86
CA GLN A 106 -29.85 -14.97 -6.83
C GLN A 106 -28.46 -15.25 -6.24
N LEU A 107 -28.32 -15.12 -4.91
CA LEU A 107 -27.15 -15.62 -4.22
C LEU A 107 -27.29 -17.14 -4.07
N GLY A 108 -26.46 -17.86 -4.81
CA GLY A 108 -26.44 -19.31 -4.91
C GLY A 108 -25.45 -19.95 -3.93
N SER A 109 -25.35 -21.28 -3.94
CA SER A 109 -24.33 -22.03 -3.19
C SER A 109 -23.50 -22.88 -4.12
N SER A 110 -22.19 -22.94 -3.86
CA SER A 110 -21.22 -23.83 -4.53
C SER A 110 -21.43 -25.34 -4.27
N GLY A 111 -22.43 -25.72 -3.47
CA GLY A 111 -22.77 -27.12 -3.20
C GLY A 111 -23.42 -27.88 -4.36
N ILE A 112 -23.72 -27.22 -5.48
CA ILE A 112 -24.36 -27.83 -6.65
C ILE A 112 -23.35 -28.38 -7.68
N TRP A 113 -22.06 -28.10 -7.53
CA TRP A 113 -21.02 -28.59 -8.45
C TRP A 113 -20.54 -29.98 -8.06
N LEU A 114 -20.28 -30.81 -9.07
CA LEU A 114 -19.77 -32.17 -8.94
C LEU A 114 -18.28 -32.18 -8.53
N SER A 115 -17.75 -33.37 -8.22
CA SER A 115 -16.32 -33.57 -7.95
C SER A 115 -15.44 -33.22 -9.16
N GLY A 116 -14.16 -32.91 -8.92
CA GLY A 116 -13.21 -32.52 -9.97
C GLY A 116 -13.04 -31.00 -10.14
N GLN A 117 -12.43 -30.59 -11.25
CA GLN A 117 -12.19 -29.17 -11.55
C GLN A 117 -13.41 -28.58 -12.24
N ASN A 118 -13.95 -27.50 -11.66
CA ASN A 118 -15.16 -26.85 -12.15
C ASN A 118 -14.92 -25.34 -12.32
N ASN A 119 -15.45 -24.79 -13.40
CA ASN A 119 -15.60 -23.36 -13.66
C ASN A 119 -17.10 -23.00 -13.75
N SER A 120 -17.42 -21.75 -14.07
CA SER A 120 -18.81 -21.28 -14.09
C SER A 120 -19.65 -21.90 -15.21
N GLU A 121 -18.99 -22.49 -16.21
CA GLU A 121 -19.62 -23.21 -17.33
C GLU A 121 -19.75 -24.72 -17.09
N SER A 122 -19.18 -25.23 -16.00
CA SER A 122 -19.19 -26.67 -15.69
C SER A 122 -20.60 -27.17 -15.35
N PRO A 123 -20.92 -28.43 -15.67
CA PRO A 123 -22.23 -29.00 -15.38
C PRO A 123 -22.46 -29.06 -13.86
N ILE A 124 -23.65 -28.64 -13.45
CA ILE A 124 -24.12 -28.79 -12.07
C ILE A 124 -24.73 -30.18 -11.86
N ASP A 125 -24.86 -30.59 -10.61
CA ASP A 125 -25.61 -31.78 -10.21
C ASP A 125 -27.08 -31.65 -10.65
N PRO A 126 -27.54 -32.48 -11.61
CA PRO A 126 -28.89 -32.38 -12.16
C PRO A 126 -29.95 -32.77 -11.15
N THR A 127 -29.59 -33.42 -10.03
CA THR A 127 -30.52 -33.80 -8.97
C THR A 127 -30.68 -32.73 -7.89
N ASN A 128 -29.86 -31.67 -7.93
CA ASN A 128 -29.87 -30.64 -6.92
C ASN A 128 -31.03 -29.65 -7.14
N PRO A 129 -32.05 -29.62 -6.25
CA PRO A 129 -33.25 -28.81 -6.47
C PRO A 129 -32.96 -27.30 -6.47
N ARG A 130 -31.93 -26.86 -5.74
CA ARG A 130 -31.49 -25.46 -5.79
C ARG A 130 -30.87 -25.13 -7.15
N GLY A 131 -30.03 -26.03 -7.67
CA GLY A 131 -29.42 -25.89 -8.98
C GLY A 131 -30.45 -25.79 -10.10
N GLN A 132 -31.51 -26.61 -10.03
CA GLN A 132 -32.66 -26.59 -10.96
C GLN A 132 -33.44 -25.27 -10.88
N ALA A 133 -33.78 -24.80 -9.68
CA ALA A 133 -34.47 -23.51 -9.52
C ALA A 133 -33.63 -22.32 -9.97
N GLU A 134 -32.32 -22.33 -9.71
CA GLU A 134 -31.36 -21.34 -10.25
C GLU A 134 -31.32 -21.38 -11.79
N GLN A 135 -31.42 -22.57 -12.40
CA GLN A 135 -31.48 -22.71 -13.86
C GLN A 135 -32.78 -22.14 -14.45
N VAL A 136 -33.92 -22.33 -13.77
CA VAL A 136 -35.19 -21.71 -14.15
C VAL A 136 -35.09 -20.19 -14.12
N LEU A 137 -34.52 -19.60 -13.05
CA LEU A 137 -34.30 -18.16 -12.97
C LEU A 137 -33.47 -17.64 -14.16
N LEU A 138 -32.39 -18.33 -14.54
CA LEU A 138 -31.57 -17.96 -15.69
C LEU A 138 -32.36 -18.01 -17.00
N GLY A 139 -33.17 -19.05 -17.19
CA GLY A 139 -34.06 -19.20 -18.36
C GLY A 139 -35.16 -18.14 -18.47
N LEU A 140 -35.45 -17.41 -17.39
CA LEU A 140 -36.38 -16.28 -17.40
C LEU A 140 -35.74 -14.96 -17.86
N THR A 141 -34.44 -14.95 -18.20
CA THR A 141 -33.80 -13.78 -18.80
C THR A 141 -34.48 -13.45 -20.13
N ASP A 142 -35.04 -12.25 -20.22
CA ASP A 142 -35.67 -11.71 -21.42
C ASP A 142 -35.18 -10.27 -21.64
N PRO A 143 -34.18 -10.07 -22.52
CA PRO A 143 -33.65 -8.76 -22.85
C PRO A 143 -34.70 -7.83 -23.49
N ALA A 144 -35.70 -8.37 -24.21
CA ALA A 144 -36.74 -7.56 -24.84
C ALA A 144 -37.65 -6.90 -23.80
N GLN A 145 -37.85 -7.58 -22.66
CA GLN A 145 -38.56 -7.04 -21.49
C GLN A 145 -37.60 -6.38 -20.48
N ASN A 146 -36.30 -6.26 -20.80
CA ASN A 146 -35.20 -5.87 -19.91
C ASN A 146 -35.24 -6.59 -18.54
N ARG A 147 -35.73 -7.84 -18.54
CA ARG A 147 -35.72 -8.74 -17.38
C ARG A 147 -34.44 -9.53 -17.43
N LEU A 148 -33.41 -9.03 -16.77
CA LEU A 148 -32.09 -9.66 -16.77
C LEU A 148 -31.90 -10.44 -15.48
N THR A 149 -31.48 -11.70 -15.57
CA THR A 149 -31.27 -12.53 -14.38
C THR A 149 -29.84 -13.06 -14.34
N THR A 150 -29.34 -13.34 -13.14
CA THR A 150 -28.00 -13.90 -12.94
C THR A 150 -27.93 -14.60 -11.59
N VAL A 151 -26.98 -15.52 -11.46
CA VAL A 151 -26.76 -16.30 -10.23
C VAL A 151 -25.31 -16.16 -9.81
N LEU A 152 -25.10 -15.71 -8.57
CA LEU A 152 -23.78 -15.59 -7.94
C LEU A 152 -23.64 -16.69 -6.89
N ASN A 153 -23.01 -17.82 -7.23
CA ASN A 153 -22.88 -18.96 -6.32
C ASN A 153 -21.68 -18.79 -5.38
N LEU A 154 -21.98 -18.65 -4.10
CA LEU A 154 -20.99 -18.33 -3.09
C LEU A 154 -20.32 -19.60 -2.53
N ALA A 155 -19.01 -19.56 -2.29
CA ALA A 155 -18.26 -20.66 -1.69
C ALA A 155 -17.72 -20.31 -0.30
N GLY A 156 -18.00 -21.15 0.71
CA GLY A 156 -17.43 -21.04 2.06
C GLY A 156 -17.41 -19.62 2.64
N LEU A 157 -18.60 -19.10 2.94
CA LEU A 157 -18.78 -17.74 3.45
C LEU A 157 -17.99 -17.49 4.75
N TYR A 158 -17.13 -16.48 4.75
CA TYR A 158 -16.37 -16.04 5.93
C TYR A 158 -16.29 -14.52 6.06
N GLY A 159 -16.00 -14.03 7.26
CA GLY A 159 -16.03 -12.61 7.64
C GLY A 159 -17.09 -12.31 8.70
N GLY A 160 -16.85 -11.26 9.50
CA GLY A 160 -17.75 -10.89 10.59
C GLY A 160 -17.78 -11.99 11.64
N THR A 161 -18.95 -12.53 11.98
CA THR A 161 -19.07 -13.64 12.95
C THR A 161 -18.65 -15.01 12.42
N ARG A 162 -18.31 -15.14 11.12
CA ARG A 162 -17.97 -16.41 10.48
C ARG A 162 -16.46 -16.53 10.28
N HIS A 163 -15.78 -17.24 11.17
CA HIS A 163 -14.33 -17.43 11.08
C HIS A 163 -13.93 -18.87 10.66
N PRO A 164 -13.05 -19.02 9.65
CA PRO A 164 -12.51 -20.30 9.16
C PRO A 164 -11.98 -21.22 10.26
N VAL A 165 -11.23 -20.69 11.23
CA VAL A 165 -10.71 -21.45 12.37
C VAL A 165 -11.80 -22.07 13.24
N ASN A 166 -12.95 -21.40 13.41
CA ASN A 166 -14.08 -21.91 14.19
C ASN A 166 -14.78 -23.06 13.47
N PHE A 167 -14.81 -23.02 12.14
CA PHE A 167 -15.30 -24.14 11.33
C PHE A 167 -14.32 -25.31 11.41
N ALA A 168 -13.02 -25.05 11.35
CA ALA A 168 -11.96 -26.05 11.40
C ALA A 168 -12.09 -26.99 12.62
N ARG A 169 -12.24 -26.42 13.82
CA ARG A 169 -12.45 -27.19 15.07
C ARG A 169 -13.68 -28.10 15.01
N LYS A 170 -14.78 -27.62 14.40
CA LYS A 170 -16.04 -28.36 14.31
C LYS A 170 -15.99 -29.46 13.26
N VAL A 171 -15.37 -29.20 12.12
CA VAL A 171 -15.43 -30.11 10.97
C VAL A 171 -14.32 -31.16 11.02
N ALA A 172 -13.20 -30.89 11.70
CA ALA A 172 -12.08 -31.81 11.87
C ALA A 172 -11.67 -31.99 13.35
N PRO A 173 -12.56 -32.51 14.22
CA PRO A 173 -12.30 -32.64 15.66
C PRO A 173 -11.29 -33.74 16.04
N SER A 174 -10.85 -34.56 15.09
CA SER A 174 -9.91 -35.67 15.30
C SER A 174 -9.08 -35.95 14.05
N LYS A 175 -7.95 -36.66 14.19
CA LYS A 175 -7.13 -37.11 13.06
C LYS A 175 -7.94 -37.84 11.99
N ALA A 176 -8.81 -38.77 12.40
CA ALA A 176 -9.67 -39.53 11.49
C ALA A 176 -10.69 -38.65 10.75
N ALA A 177 -11.20 -37.60 11.40
CA ALA A 177 -12.08 -36.63 10.75
C ALA A 177 -11.32 -35.73 9.78
N LEU A 178 -10.10 -35.32 10.13
CA LEU A 178 -9.20 -34.52 9.28
C LEU A 178 -8.74 -35.30 8.04
N ALA A 179 -8.51 -36.61 8.17
CA ALA A 179 -8.15 -37.49 7.05
C ALA A 179 -9.19 -37.46 5.91
N ARG A 180 -10.48 -37.34 6.27
CA ARG A 180 -11.59 -37.29 5.30
C ARG A 180 -11.82 -35.92 4.67
N LYS A 181 -11.06 -34.90 5.05
CA LYS A 181 -11.21 -33.55 4.50
C LYS A 181 -10.45 -33.42 3.18
N GLY A 182 -11.15 -32.93 2.16
CA GLY A 182 -10.59 -32.53 0.87
C GLY A 182 -10.35 -31.03 0.83
N THR A 183 -11.06 -30.35 -0.07
CA THR A 183 -10.93 -28.92 -0.35
C THR A 183 -11.81 -28.02 0.48
N LEU A 184 -11.38 -26.75 0.56
CA LEU A 184 -12.20 -25.63 0.99
C LEU A 184 -12.03 -24.49 -0.03
N HIS A 185 -13.13 -23.81 -0.33
CA HIS A 185 -13.15 -22.59 -1.12
C HIS A 185 -13.89 -21.54 -0.31
N LEU A 186 -13.42 -20.31 -0.33
CA LEU A 186 -13.91 -19.25 0.53
C LEU A 186 -14.23 -18.00 -0.28
N ILE A 187 -15.16 -17.19 0.22
CA ILE A 187 -15.45 -15.84 -0.26
C ILE A 187 -15.78 -14.95 0.94
N HIS A 188 -15.13 -13.80 1.01
CA HIS A 188 -15.36 -12.86 2.09
C HIS A 188 -16.64 -12.05 1.85
N GLY A 189 -17.30 -11.61 2.91
CA GLY A 189 -18.53 -10.81 2.81
C GLY A 189 -18.37 -9.51 2.02
N ILE A 190 -17.20 -8.87 2.14
CA ILE A 190 -16.83 -7.68 1.33
C ILE A 190 -16.86 -8.03 -0.16
N ASP A 191 -16.27 -9.16 -0.56
CA ASP A 191 -16.20 -9.56 -1.96
C ASP A 191 -17.58 -9.96 -2.52
N VAL A 192 -18.46 -10.52 -1.67
CA VAL A 192 -19.86 -10.76 -2.04
C VAL A 192 -20.57 -9.44 -2.34
N ALA A 193 -20.46 -8.45 -1.45
CA ALA A 193 -21.09 -7.14 -1.64
C ALA A 193 -20.53 -6.41 -2.87
N TYR A 194 -19.21 -6.48 -3.06
CA TYR A 194 -18.53 -5.89 -4.22
C TYR A 194 -18.97 -6.54 -5.53
N SER A 195 -19.08 -7.88 -5.57
CA SER A 195 -19.56 -8.62 -6.75
C SER A 195 -20.99 -8.24 -7.13
N ILE A 196 -21.86 -8.06 -6.15
CA ILE A 196 -23.24 -7.58 -6.35
C ILE A 196 -23.22 -6.17 -6.97
N LEU A 197 -22.43 -5.25 -6.40
CA LEU A 197 -22.33 -3.88 -6.92
C LEU A 197 -21.85 -3.86 -8.37
N LEU A 198 -20.78 -4.58 -8.70
CA LEU A 198 -20.27 -4.70 -10.07
C LEU A 198 -21.33 -5.27 -11.02
N THR A 199 -22.13 -6.21 -10.55
CA THR A 199 -23.20 -6.82 -11.34
C THR A 199 -24.32 -5.84 -11.62
N ILE A 200 -24.87 -5.18 -10.58
CA ILE A 200 -26.00 -4.25 -10.77
C ILE A 200 -25.63 -3.01 -11.58
N THR A 201 -24.37 -2.56 -11.55
CA THR A 201 -23.91 -1.41 -12.35
C THR A 201 -23.43 -1.78 -13.76
N SER A 202 -23.42 -3.06 -14.11
CA SER A 202 -23.02 -3.50 -15.45
C SER A 202 -24.04 -3.13 -16.52
N GLU A 203 -23.57 -3.01 -17.76
CA GLU A 203 -24.41 -2.80 -18.92
C GLU A 203 -25.36 -4.00 -19.14
N SER A 204 -26.55 -3.74 -19.68
CA SER A 204 -27.51 -4.81 -20.00
C SER A 204 -26.99 -5.81 -21.05
N SER A 205 -26.03 -5.40 -21.88
CA SER A 205 -25.31 -6.23 -22.86
C SER A 205 -24.26 -7.15 -22.25
N SER A 206 -23.93 -6.98 -20.96
CA SER A 206 -22.88 -7.73 -20.29
C SER A 206 -23.23 -9.22 -20.20
N ARG A 207 -22.22 -10.08 -20.39
CA ARG A 207 -22.30 -11.54 -20.15
C ARG A 207 -22.61 -11.88 -18.68
N LEU A 208 -22.55 -10.91 -17.76
CA LEU A 208 -22.99 -11.15 -16.38
C LEU A 208 -24.45 -11.64 -16.32
N TRP A 209 -25.29 -11.14 -17.22
CA TRP A 209 -26.69 -11.50 -17.33
C TRP A 209 -26.90 -12.80 -18.13
N GLY A 210 -27.92 -13.57 -17.77
CA GLY A 210 -28.21 -14.90 -18.32
C GLY A 210 -27.23 -15.99 -17.89
N HIS A 211 -26.27 -15.68 -17.00
CA HIS A 211 -25.20 -16.60 -16.62
C HIS A 211 -25.15 -16.86 -15.11
N ARG A 212 -24.55 -18.00 -14.79
CA ARG A 212 -24.18 -18.41 -13.44
C ARG A 212 -22.68 -18.12 -13.24
N TRP A 213 -22.30 -17.73 -12.04
CA TRP A 213 -20.91 -17.43 -11.69
C TRP A 213 -20.51 -18.10 -10.38
N ILE A 214 -19.33 -18.72 -10.36
CA ILE A 214 -18.68 -19.16 -9.12
C ILE A 214 -17.98 -17.96 -8.49
N LEU A 215 -18.33 -17.64 -7.23
CA LEU A 215 -17.61 -16.62 -6.45
C LEU A 215 -16.75 -17.27 -5.37
N THR A 216 -15.43 -17.15 -5.55
CA THR A 216 -14.38 -17.49 -4.59
C THR A 216 -13.34 -16.37 -4.53
N ASP A 217 -12.49 -16.41 -3.51
CA ASP A 217 -11.27 -15.60 -3.41
C ASP A 217 -10.15 -16.03 -4.39
N THR A 218 -10.48 -16.86 -5.38
CA THR A 218 -9.57 -17.47 -6.39
C THR A 218 -8.57 -18.48 -5.85
N ASN A 219 -8.68 -18.88 -4.57
CA ASN A 219 -7.81 -19.87 -3.96
C ASN A 219 -8.51 -21.22 -3.76
N VAL A 220 -7.73 -22.29 -3.93
CA VAL A 220 -8.10 -23.65 -3.53
C VAL A 220 -7.35 -23.97 -2.25
N TYR A 221 -8.08 -24.17 -1.15
CA TYR A 221 -7.46 -24.48 0.13
C TYR A 221 -7.47 -25.98 0.40
N ASP A 222 -6.33 -26.48 0.84
CA ASP A 222 -6.22 -27.81 1.46
C ASP A 222 -6.48 -27.68 2.97
N TRP A 223 -7.45 -28.42 3.49
CA TRP A 223 -7.71 -28.47 4.93
C TRP A 223 -6.47 -28.81 5.75
N TRP A 224 -5.56 -29.68 5.27
CA TRP A 224 -4.34 -30.00 5.99
C TRP A 224 -3.40 -28.81 6.06
N GLN A 225 -3.27 -28.03 4.96
CA GLN A 225 -2.47 -26.81 4.92
C GLN A 225 -3.07 -25.72 5.82
N LEU A 226 -4.38 -25.53 5.79
CA LEU A 226 -5.08 -24.58 6.65
C LEU A 226 -4.93 -24.93 8.14
N MET A 227 -5.04 -26.21 8.49
CA MET A 227 -4.87 -26.66 9.88
C MET A 227 -3.45 -26.45 10.42
N LEU A 228 -2.42 -26.39 9.56
CA LEU A 228 -1.07 -26.00 9.97
C LEU A 228 -0.96 -24.49 10.25
N SER A 229 -1.79 -23.70 9.58
CA SER A 229 -1.83 -22.23 9.68
C SER A 229 -2.68 -21.77 10.85
N PHE A 230 -3.72 -22.52 11.22
CA PHE A 230 -4.51 -22.28 12.43
C PHE A 230 -3.76 -22.87 13.63
N GLU A 231 -3.48 -22.08 14.66
CA GLU A 231 -2.78 -22.54 15.89
C GLU A 231 -3.66 -23.47 16.75
N LEU A 232 -4.03 -24.63 16.21
CA LEU A 232 -4.88 -25.61 16.86
C LEU A 232 -4.02 -26.70 17.54
N PRO A 233 -4.38 -27.11 18.78
CA PRO A 233 -3.75 -28.24 19.45
C PRO A 233 -3.81 -29.49 18.58
N ASP A 234 -2.74 -30.29 18.58
CA ASP A 234 -2.58 -31.57 17.88
C ASP A 234 -2.65 -31.53 16.34
N ALA A 235 -3.13 -30.45 15.72
CA ALA A 235 -3.29 -30.34 14.27
C ALA A 235 -1.97 -30.55 13.51
N LYS A 236 -0.86 -29.97 13.98
CA LYS A 236 0.47 -30.15 13.40
C LYS A 236 0.94 -31.61 13.45
N ILE A 237 0.63 -32.31 14.55
CA ILE A 237 0.97 -33.72 14.74
C ILE A 237 0.14 -34.58 13.80
N TRP A 238 -1.18 -34.38 13.79
CA TRP A 238 -2.11 -35.12 12.93
C TRP A 238 -1.79 -34.95 11.45
N VAL A 239 -1.50 -33.73 10.99
CA VAL A 239 -1.16 -33.49 9.58
C VAL A 239 0.14 -34.22 9.21
N LYS A 240 1.17 -34.18 10.06
CA LYS A 240 2.44 -34.89 9.80
C LYS A 240 2.27 -36.42 9.76
N GLU A 241 1.48 -36.97 10.68
CA GLU A 241 1.12 -38.39 10.69
C GLU A 241 0.34 -38.77 9.43
N LEU A 242 -0.70 -38.00 9.07
CA LEU A 242 -1.51 -38.24 7.88
C LEU A 242 -0.70 -38.15 6.58
N MET A 243 0.24 -37.19 6.49
CA MET A 243 1.14 -37.10 5.35
C MET A 243 2.01 -38.36 5.22
N THR A 244 2.52 -38.87 6.34
CA THR A 244 3.34 -40.08 6.38
C THR A 244 2.54 -41.33 6.03
N GLU A 245 1.39 -41.53 6.70
CA GLU A 245 0.49 -42.68 6.54
C GLU A 245 -0.04 -42.81 5.10
N ASN A 246 -0.29 -41.69 4.44
CA ASN A 246 -0.92 -41.67 3.12
C ASN A 246 0.04 -41.38 1.97
N GLY A 247 1.35 -41.27 2.24
CA GLY A 247 2.37 -41.04 1.21
C GLY A 247 2.33 -39.64 0.58
N VAL A 248 1.80 -38.63 1.26
CA VAL A 248 1.72 -37.25 0.78
C VAL A 248 3.03 -36.53 1.06
N LYS A 249 3.77 -36.15 0.01
CA LYS A 249 5.11 -35.54 0.12
C LYS A 249 5.10 -34.02 0.34
N SER A 250 4.04 -33.34 -0.10
CA SER A 250 3.92 -31.87 -0.06
C SER A 250 2.46 -31.44 0.01
N LEU A 251 2.22 -30.26 0.59
CA LEU A 251 0.93 -29.57 0.59
C LEU A 251 1.00 -28.34 -0.33
N PRO A 252 -0.11 -27.91 -0.95
CA PRO A 252 -1.43 -28.55 -0.95
C PRO A 252 -1.42 -29.91 -1.68
N ARG A 253 -2.30 -30.83 -1.28
CA ARG A 253 -2.51 -32.12 -1.97
C ARG A 253 -2.96 -31.90 -3.42
N PRO A 254 -2.64 -32.81 -4.35
CA PRO A 254 -3.13 -32.72 -5.72
C PRO A 254 -4.66 -32.83 -5.80
N VAL A 255 -5.28 -32.08 -6.71
CA VAL A 255 -6.72 -32.21 -7.03
C VAL A 255 -6.96 -33.49 -7.81
N ALA A 256 -8.03 -34.20 -7.45
CA ALA A 256 -8.46 -35.42 -8.11
C ALA A 256 -8.61 -35.20 -9.62
N SER A 257 -7.89 -35.99 -10.40
CA SER A 257 -7.98 -36.06 -11.87
C SER A 257 -9.02 -37.07 -12.35
N SER A 258 -9.53 -37.93 -11.46
CA SER A 258 -10.49 -38.98 -11.77
C SER A 258 -11.39 -39.31 -10.56
N PRO A 259 -12.60 -39.88 -10.75
CA PRO A 259 -13.57 -40.12 -9.67
C PRO A 259 -13.12 -41.12 -8.59
N ASP A 260 -12.14 -41.97 -8.89
CA ASP A 260 -11.52 -42.92 -7.96
C ASP A 260 -10.49 -42.26 -7.02
N GLN A 261 -10.10 -41.01 -7.29
CA GLN A 261 -9.20 -40.24 -6.45
C GLN A 261 -9.99 -39.39 -5.46
N GLY A 262 -9.60 -39.43 -4.18
CA GLY A 262 -10.21 -38.61 -3.14
C GLY A 262 -9.38 -38.56 -1.86
N PRO A 263 -9.92 -37.94 -0.80
CA PRO A 263 -9.28 -37.91 0.50
C PRO A 263 -9.02 -39.34 1.01
N PRO A 264 -7.89 -39.62 1.67
CA PRO A 264 -6.94 -38.64 2.21
C PRO A 264 -5.84 -38.16 1.23
N GLN A 265 -5.63 -38.83 0.09
CA GLN A 265 -4.50 -38.54 -0.82
C GLN A 265 -4.73 -37.35 -1.76
N TYR A 266 -5.97 -37.16 -2.19
CA TYR A 266 -6.33 -36.14 -3.19
C TYR A 266 -7.39 -35.17 -2.65
N LEU A 267 -7.36 -33.96 -3.18
CA LEU A 267 -8.39 -32.95 -3.02
C LEU A 267 -9.59 -33.28 -3.92
N ASP A 268 -10.80 -33.27 -3.36
CA ASP A 268 -12.04 -33.78 -3.98
C ASP A 268 -12.55 -32.94 -5.17
N ARG A 269 -12.35 -31.62 -5.13
CA ARG A 269 -12.76 -30.71 -6.22
C ARG A 269 -12.03 -29.38 -6.18
N ALA A 270 -11.97 -28.66 -7.29
CA ALA A 270 -11.49 -27.29 -7.33
C ALA A 270 -12.51 -26.40 -8.05
N LEU A 271 -12.81 -25.24 -7.49
CA LEU A 271 -13.74 -24.26 -8.05
C LEU A 271 -12.95 -23.05 -8.56
N ASP A 272 -12.94 -22.85 -9.88
CA ASP A 272 -12.36 -21.67 -10.51
C ASP A 272 -13.34 -20.49 -10.46
N GLY A 273 -13.15 -19.62 -9.48
CA GLY A 273 -13.86 -18.35 -9.38
C GLY A 273 -13.23 -17.21 -10.20
N SER A 274 -12.11 -17.44 -10.89
CA SER A 274 -11.39 -16.38 -11.61
C SER A 274 -12.15 -15.86 -12.82
N GLU A 275 -13.06 -16.63 -13.40
CA GLU A 275 -13.86 -16.22 -14.56
C GLU A 275 -14.71 -14.98 -14.28
N PHE A 276 -15.39 -14.93 -13.13
CA PHE A 276 -16.18 -13.76 -12.73
C PHE A 276 -15.29 -12.52 -12.64
N TRP A 277 -14.17 -12.64 -11.91
CA TRP A 277 -13.25 -11.54 -11.67
C TRP A 277 -12.59 -11.03 -12.96
N LYS A 278 -12.18 -11.93 -13.85
CA LYS A 278 -11.68 -11.58 -15.18
C LYS A 278 -12.75 -10.86 -16.01
N HIS A 279 -14.00 -11.35 -15.99
CA HIS A 279 -15.09 -10.77 -16.75
C HIS A 279 -15.40 -9.33 -16.32
N VAL A 280 -15.37 -9.05 -15.02
CA VAL A 280 -15.59 -7.69 -14.48
C VAL A 280 -14.30 -6.86 -14.41
N ASN A 281 -13.18 -7.37 -14.94
CA ASN A 281 -11.85 -6.77 -14.87
C ASN A 281 -11.48 -6.29 -13.45
N ALA A 282 -11.68 -7.17 -12.47
CA ALA A 282 -11.35 -6.92 -11.06
C ALA A 282 -10.70 -8.16 -10.42
N HIS A 283 -10.47 -8.08 -9.11
CA HIS A 283 -9.99 -9.18 -8.29
C HIS A 283 -10.64 -9.09 -6.90
N PRO A 284 -10.67 -10.20 -6.13
CA PRO A 284 -11.06 -10.16 -4.73
C PRO A 284 -10.32 -9.04 -3.98
N LYS A 285 -11.03 -8.35 -3.11
CA LYS A 285 -10.49 -7.29 -2.24
C LYS A 285 -9.83 -7.87 -1.00
N VAL A 286 -10.28 -9.04 -0.54
CA VAL A 286 -9.68 -9.73 0.60
C VAL A 286 -8.71 -10.79 0.10
N GLY A 287 -7.48 -10.76 0.63
CA GLY A 287 -6.41 -11.72 0.31
C GLY A 287 -6.67 -13.11 0.88
N ARG A 288 -5.66 -13.98 0.77
CA ARG A 288 -5.75 -15.37 1.22
C ARG A 288 -6.07 -15.49 2.71
N VAL A 289 -6.87 -16.49 3.04
CA VAL A 289 -7.34 -16.71 4.42
C VAL A 289 -6.21 -17.02 5.40
N ASP A 290 -5.17 -17.71 4.95
CA ASP A 290 -3.98 -18.10 5.74
C ASP A 290 -2.94 -16.98 5.83
N GLU A 291 -3.06 -15.95 5.02
CA GLU A 291 -2.23 -14.72 5.05
C GLU A 291 -2.93 -13.57 5.78
N ALA A 292 -4.25 -13.66 5.97
CA ALA A 292 -5.03 -12.73 6.78
C ALA A 292 -4.85 -13.04 8.28
N SER A 293 -4.14 -12.16 9.00
CA SER A 293 -3.75 -12.29 10.42
C SER A 293 -4.91 -12.34 11.45
N ASP A 294 -6.17 -12.38 11.01
CA ASP A 294 -7.38 -12.23 11.84
C ASP A 294 -7.87 -13.53 12.51
N LEU A 295 -7.08 -14.61 12.48
CA LEU A 295 -7.59 -15.96 12.76
C LEU A 295 -7.28 -16.53 14.15
N VAL A 296 -7.38 -15.75 15.23
CA VAL A 296 -7.65 -16.30 16.58
C VAL A 296 -8.29 -15.23 17.47
N GLU A 297 -9.53 -15.42 17.91
CA GLU A 297 -9.99 -14.95 19.23
C GLU A 297 -10.80 -16.08 19.91
N ASP A 298 -10.45 -16.33 21.17
CA ASP A 298 -10.92 -17.41 22.03
C ASP A 298 -11.78 -16.82 23.16
N ASN A 299 -12.84 -17.55 23.51
CA ASN A 299 -13.62 -17.47 24.75
C ASN A 299 -14.66 -16.35 24.92
N GLY A 300 -15.88 -16.62 24.43
CA GLY A 300 -17.08 -16.72 25.27
C GLY A 300 -17.58 -15.49 26.05
N ALA A 301 -16.98 -14.31 25.87
CA ALA A 301 -17.46 -13.06 26.45
C ALA A 301 -18.02 -12.18 25.34
N THR A 302 -19.30 -11.85 25.44
CA THR A 302 -19.96 -10.78 24.68
C THR A 302 -19.30 -9.45 25.01
N VAL A 303 -18.19 -9.14 24.34
CA VAL A 303 -17.73 -7.77 24.19
C VAL A 303 -18.71 -7.12 23.22
N ALA A 304 -19.43 -6.10 23.68
CA ALA A 304 -20.25 -5.26 22.83
C ALA A 304 -19.42 -4.91 21.59
N ALA A 305 -19.86 -5.45 20.44
CA ALA A 305 -19.25 -5.16 19.15
C ALA A 305 -19.08 -3.64 19.09
N SER A 306 -17.86 -3.16 18.78
CA SER A 306 -17.73 -1.78 18.35
C SER A 306 -18.70 -1.63 17.18
N SER A 307 -19.80 -0.95 17.42
CA SER A 307 -21.02 -0.95 16.61
C SER A 307 -20.86 -0.14 15.33
N ASP A 308 -19.63 -0.02 14.82
CA ASP A 308 -19.33 0.85 13.71
C ASP A 308 -18.41 0.22 12.65
N PRO A 309 -19.01 -0.43 11.63
CA PRO A 309 -18.33 -0.79 10.39
C PRO A 309 -17.86 0.43 9.57
N ARG A 310 -18.28 1.68 9.88
CA ARG A 310 -17.84 2.89 9.16
C ARG A 310 -16.35 3.13 9.30
N ALA A 311 -15.75 2.81 10.45
CA ALA A 311 -14.40 3.25 10.78
C ALA A 311 -13.27 2.67 9.88
N ILE A 312 -13.53 1.64 9.07
CA ILE A 312 -12.53 1.06 8.15
C ILE A 312 -12.52 1.79 6.78
N PHE A 313 -13.58 2.53 6.45
CA PHE A 313 -13.72 3.22 5.16
C PHE A 313 -14.12 4.69 5.28
N ASP A 314 -14.37 5.18 6.50
CA ASP A 314 -14.72 6.58 6.72
C ASP A 314 -13.49 7.46 6.47
N VAL A 315 -13.69 8.44 5.60
CA VAL A 315 -12.86 9.63 5.57
C VAL A 315 -13.70 10.73 6.22
N GLY A 316 -13.37 11.06 7.46
CA GLY A 316 -14.03 12.12 8.22
C GLY A 316 -13.99 13.45 7.47
N ASP A 317 -14.75 14.44 7.93
CA ASP A 317 -14.73 15.75 7.28
C ASP A 317 -13.40 16.46 7.50
N VAL A 318 -12.96 17.15 6.44
CA VAL A 318 -11.79 18.02 6.52
C VAL A 318 -12.16 19.19 7.43
N ARG A 319 -11.40 19.36 8.51
CA ARG A 319 -11.60 20.44 9.47
C ARG A 319 -10.34 21.29 9.54
N GLU A 320 -10.53 22.58 9.68
CA GLU A 320 -9.43 23.48 10.06
C GLU A 320 -8.83 23.03 11.38
N PHE A 321 -7.52 23.19 11.48
CA PHE A 321 -6.74 22.81 12.65
C PHE A 321 -5.80 23.96 12.97
N THR A 322 -5.91 24.53 14.16
CA THR A 322 -4.88 25.44 14.66
C THR A 322 -3.75 24.61 15.24
N PRO A 323 -2.51 24.68 14.71
CA PRO A 323 -1.40 23.92 15.27
C PRO A 323 -1.06 24.49 16.65
N GLU A 324 -1.21 23.64 17.66
CA GLU A 324 -0.90 23.93 19.05
C GLU A 324 0.02 22.82 19.59
N LEU A 325 1.05 23.22 20.33
CA LEU A 325 1.90 22.28 21.06
C LEU A 325 1.32 21.99 22.44
N PRO A 326 1.57 20.80 23.01
CA PRO A 326 1.12 20.50 24.37
C PRO A 326 1.70 21.52 25.36
N SER A 327 0.84 22.07 26.23
CA SER A 327 1.22 23.07 27.22
C SER A 327 2.40 22.61 28.08
N GLY A 328 3.42 23.45 28.23
CA GLY A 328 4.58 23.16 29.07
C GLY A 328 5.68 22.31 28.41
N LYS A 329 5.47 21.73 27.21
CA LYS A 329 6.49 20.89 26.53
C LYS A 329 7.73 21.70 26.12
N VAL A 330 7.54 22.93 25.64
CA VAL A 330 8.64 23.81 25.21
C VAL A 330 9.44 24.29 26.43
N GLU A 331 8.74 24.64 27.51
CA GLU A 331 9.33 25.04 28.78
C GLU A 331 10.12 23.89 29.42
N ASP A 332 9.57 22.66 29.41
CA ASP A 332 10.27 21.46 29.88
C ASP A 332 11.49 21.14 29.04
N LEU A 333 11.39 21.25 27.71
CA LEU A 333 12.52 21.09 26.81
C LEU A 333 13.63 22.10 27.13
N ARG A 334 13.29 23.39 27.22
CA ARG A 334 14.24 24.45 27.56
C ARG A 334 14.92 24.16 28.88
N ARG A 335 14.14 23.79 29.92
CA ARG A 335 14.66 23.44 31.24
C ARG A 335 15.70 22.32 31.14
N ARG A 336 15.39 21.22 30.44
CA ARG A 336 16.32 20.08 30.26
C ARG A 336 17.60 20.47 29.53
N ILE A 337 17.51 21.27 28.47
CA ILE A 337 18.68 21.72 27.71
C ILE A 337 19.56 22.62 28.59
N VAL A 338 18.97 23.61 29.28
CA VAL A 338 19.69 24.53 30.16
C VAL A 338 20.34 23.78 31.33
N GLU A 339 19.63 22.84 31.96
CA GLU A 339 20.20 21.97 33.02
C GLU A 339 21.39 21.18 32.48
N SER A 340 21.29 20.60 31.28
CA SER A 340 22.37 19.82 30.69
C SER A 340 23.65 20.62 30.39
N ILE A 341 23.53 21.94 30.23
CA ILE A 341 24.68 22.84 30.03
C ILE A 341 25.37 23.17 31.37
N LYS A 342 24.60 23.21 32.46
CA LYS A 342 25.10 23.50 33.82
C LYS A 342 25.78 22.28 34.46
N ASP A 343 25.23 21.09 34.23
CA ASP A 343 25.82 19.83 34.67
C ASP A 343 27.12 19.52 33.92
N THR A 344 27.94 18.61 34.46
CA THR A 344 29.25 18.20 33.92
C THR A 344 29.21 18.08 32.38
N PRO A 345 30.20 18.65 31.65
CA PRO A 345 30.24 18.58 30.20
C PRO A 345 30.07 17.13 29.73
N THR A 346 29.22 16.89 28.72
CA THR A 346 29.17 15.59 28.06
C THR A 346 30.59 15.27 27.60
N PRO A 347 31.24 14.20 28.09
CA PRO A 347 32.62 13.93 27.72
C PRO A 347 32.69 13.57 26.24
N PRO A 348 33.69 14.06 25.47
CA PRO A 348 33.88 13.65 24.10
C PRO A 348 34.19 12.16 24.02
N SER A 349 33.82 11.52 22.91
CA SER A 349 34.20 10.13 22.68
C SER A 349 35.71 10.07 22.45
N PRO A 350 36.46 9.18 23.15
CA PRO A 350 37.90 9.07 22.96
C PRO A 350 38.29 8.61 21.54
N PHE A 351 37.33 8.12 20.76
CA PHE A 351 37.52 7.64 19.38
C PHE A 351 37.23 8.71 18.32
N GLU A 352 36.68 9.86 18.72
CA GLU A 352 36.21 10.91 17.80
C GLU A 352 37.37 11.62 17.09
N ALA A 353 38.37 12.09 17.85
CA ALA A 353 39.54 12.82 17.36
C ALA A 353 39.19 13.93 16.33
N ASP A 354 38.07 14.63 16.53
CA ASP A 354 37.48 15.67 15.66
C ASP A 354 37.18 15.24 14.22
N LYS A 355 36.81 13.96 14.02
CA LYS A 355 36.49 13.42 12.69
C LYS A 355 35.00 13.22 12.51
N ASP A 356 34.37 14.11 11.74
CA ASP A 356 32.96 14.02 11.32
C ASP A 356 32.60 12.69 10.62
N ARG A 357 33.59 11.93 10.12
CA ARG A 357 33.37 10.58 9.56
C ARG A 357 32.78 9.57 10.55
N PHE A 358 32.81 9.86 11.86
CA PHE A 358 32.29 8.98 12.90
C PHE A 358 30.92 9.43 13.45
N GLY A 359 30.32 10.48 12.89
CA GLY A 359 29.03 11.04 13.31
C GLY A 359 29.15 12.51 13.67
N LEU A 360 28.15 13.04 14.39
CA LEU A 360 28.16 14.42 14.86
C LEU A 360 29.30 14.63 15.84
N SER A 361 30.27 15.49 15.50
CA SER A 361 31.37 15.83 16.39
C SER A 361 30.88 16.51 17.67
N HIS A 362 31.61 16.31 18.76
CA HIS A 362 31.38 16.90 20.07
C HIS A 362 31.31 18.42 20.00
N ALA A 363 32.17 19.04 19.19
CA ALA A 363 32.13 20.49 18.94
C ALA A 363 30.79 20.92 18.31
N LYS A 364 30.34 20.26 17.24
CA LYS A 364 29.04 20.54 16.59
C LYS A 364 27.85 20.24 17.51
N PHE A 365 27.92 19.15 18.26
CA PHE A 365 26.91 18.77 19.25
C PHE A 365 26.80 19.81 20.37
N ASP A 366 27.92 20.22 20.97
CA ASP A 366 27.93 21.20 22.07
C ASP A 366 27.51 22.58 21.59
N HIS A 367 27.91 22.95 20.37
CA HIS A 367 27.47 24.17 19.70
C HIS A 367 25.94 24.19 19.50
N LEU A 368 25.36 23.17 18.86
CA LEU A 368 23.91 23.06 18.69
C LEU A 368 23.17 23.01 20.03
N ARG A 369 23.72 22.30 21.03
CA ARG A 369 23.14 22.23 22.38
C ARG A 369 23.04 23.60 23.03
N LYS A 370 24.11 24.40 22.96
CA LYS A 370 24.13 25.78 23.49
C LYS A 370 23.20 26.70 22.69
N ALA A 371 23.25 26.62 21.37
CA ALA A 371 22.35 27.35 20.49
C ALA A 371 20.88 27.02 20.79
N TRP A 372 20.55 25.76 21.11
CA TRP A 372 19.18 25.36 21.44
C TRP A 372 18.66 26.04 22.70
N ALA A 373 19.49 26.25 23.71
CA ALA A 373 19.09 26.99 24.90
C ALA A 373 18.68 28.43 24.55
N THR A 374 19.51 29.12 23.78
CA THR A 374 19.25 30.51 23.33
C THR A 374 18.07 30.58 22.34
N PHE A 375 17.94 29.60 21.45
CA PHE A 375 16.83 29.52 20.49
C PHE A 375 15.46 29.40 21.19
N LEU A 376 15.42 28.69 22.32
CA LEU A 376 14.22 28.52 23.15
C LEU A 376 14.02 29.67 24.16
N GLU A 377 15.02 30.54 24.33
CA GLU A 377 14.92 31.77 25.11
C GLU A 377 14.25 32.84 24.27
N ASN A 378 12.93 33.02 24.40
CA ASN A 378 12.21 34.28 24.15
C ASN A 378 10.70 34.11 24.33
N PRO A 379 10.14 34.36 25.52
CA PRO A 379 8.71 34.52 25.71
C PRO A 379 8.22 35.96 25.53
N ASP A 380 9.11 36.94 25.28
CA ASP A 380 8.72 38.35 25.14
C ASP A 380 8.14 38.63 23.74
N PRO A 381 6.82 38.83 23.60
CA PRO A 381 6.17 39.07 22.31
C PRO A 381 6.47 40.47 21.73
N SER A 382 7.16 41.33 22.49
CA SER A 382 7.48 42.70 22.08
C SER A 382 8.74 42.82 21.23
N VAL A 383 9.56 41.76 21.18
CA VAL A 383 10.75 41.71 20.31
C VAL A 383 10.31 41.18 18.94
N GLY A 384 10.38 42.04 17.92
CA GLY A 384 9.85 41.76 16.58
C GLY A 384 10.41 40.52 15.87
N ALA A 385 9.75 40.13 14.77
CA ALA A 385 9.96 38.93 13.97
C ALA A 385 11.36 38.77 13.30
N GLU A 386 12.33 39.64 13.60
CA GLU A 386 13.67 39.62 13.02
C GLU A 386 14.65 38.69 13.76
N HIS A 387 14.23 38.05 14.86
CA HIS A 387 15.05 37.08 15.58
C HIS A 387 14.74 35.64 15.18
N ASP A 388 15.79 34.88 14.90
CA ASP A 388 15.76 33.47 14.52
C ASP A 388 15.49 32.56 15.75
N SER A 389 14.43 32.85 16.49
CA SER A 389 14.01 32.19 17.74
C SER A 389 12.89 31.18 17.51
N TRP A 390 12.67 30.27 18.48
CA TRP A 390 11.56 29.33 18.41
C TRP A 390 10.20 30.03 18.26
N ALA A 391 9.95 31.11 19.00
CA ALA A 391 8.70 31.84 18.94
C ALA A 391 8.42 32.42 17.55
N ALA A 392 9.44 33.01 16.90
CA ALA A 392 9.32 33.54 15.56
C ALA A 392 9.12 32.44 14.51
N ARG A 393 9.90 31.35 14.59
CA ARG A 393 9.76 30.20 13.68
C ARG A 393 8.40 29.52 13.83
N TRP A 394 7.92 29.35 15.05
CA TRP A 394 6.59 28.80 15.33
C TRP A 394 5.46 29.73 14.85
N ALA A 395 5.58 31.03 15.06
CA ALA A 395 4.62 32.01 14.53
C ALA A 395 4.56 31.95 12.99
N HIS A 396 5.70 31.78 12.31
CA HIS A 396 5.73 31.58 10.86
C HIS A 396 4.97 30.31 10.43
N VAL A 397 5.19 29.18 11.10
CA VAL A 397 4.44 27.92 10.87
C VAL A 397 2.93 28.18 10.97
N GLN A 398 2.50 28.89 12.02
CA GLN A 398 1.08 29.21 12.26
C GLN A 398 0.45 30.11 11.18
N THR A 399 1.23 30.75 10.30
CA THR A 399 0.68 31.54 9.20
C THR A 399 0.12 30.70 8.04
N PHE A 400 0.41 29.40 8.00
CA PHE A 400 -0.11 28.51 6.97
C PHE A 400 -1.49 27.96 7.36
N SER A 401 -2.30 27.56 6.37
CA SER A 401 -3.59 26.92 6.62
C SER A 401 -3.39 25.44 6.91
N HIS A 402 -3.63 25.06 8.17
CA HIS A 402 -3.51 23.69 8.66
C HIS A 402 -4.88 23.02 8.77
N PHE A 403 -4.91 21.74 8.47
CA PHE A 403 -6.13 20.93 8.47
C PHE A 403 -5.89 19.57 9.11
N LYS A 404 -6.98 18.98 9.58
CA LYS A 404 -7.02 17.58 9.98
C LYS A 404 -8.15 16.85 9.26
N VAL A 405 -7.90 15.57 8.98
CA VAL A 405 -8.91 14.65 8.44
C VAL A 405 -8.69 13.28 9.05
N GLU A 406 -9.76 12.61 9.46
CA GLU A 406 -9.66 11.20 9.85
C GLU A 406 -9.74 10.34 8.59
N VAL A 407 -8.72 9.54 8.30
CA VAL A 407 -8.71 8.56 7.22
C VAL A 407 -8.41 7.21 7.85
N GLU A 408 -9.37 6.28 7.81
CA GLU A 408 -9.20 4.92 8.35
C GLU A 408 -8.64 4.91 9.78
N GLN A 409 -9.29 5.62 10.70
CA GLN A 409 -8.89 5.73 12.12
C GLN A 409 -7.52 6.37 12.35
N THR A 410 -6.93 6.97 11.32
CA THR A 410 -5.70 7.76 11.40
C THR A 410 -6.09 9.22 11.22
N GLU A 411 -5.82 10.04 12.23
CA GLU A 411 -6.01 11.48 12.13
C GLU A 411 -4.80 12.07 11.41
N LEU A 412 -4.97 12.39 10.13
CA LEU A 412 -3.94 12.99 9.30
C LEU A 412 -4.00 14.51 9.44
N HIS A 413 -2.86 15.09 9.76
CA HIS A 413 -2.60 16.52 9.62
C HIS A 413 -2.04 16.81 8.23
N PHE A 414 -2.44 17.94 7.64
CA PHE A 414 -1.82 18.47 6.43
C PHE A 414 -1.92 20.00 6.36
N ILE A 415 -0.98 20.62 5.67
CA ILE A 415 -1.09 22.02 5.21
C ILE A 415 -1.72 22.02 3.82
N ARG A 416 -2.58 22.99 3.54
CA ARG A 416 -3.06 23.25 2.18
C ARG A 416 -2.91 24.72 1.83
N GLU A 417 -2.12 25.00 0.80
CA GLU A 417 -1.98 26.33 0.22
C GLU A 417 -2.69 26.34 -1.14
N GLN A 418 -3.81 27.05 -1.21
CA GLN A 418 -4.61 27.12 -2.44
C GLN A 418 -4.12 28.27 -3.32
N PRO A 419 -4.12 28.10 -4.65
CA PRO A 419 -3.75 29.17 -5.56
C PRO A 419 -4.85 30.22 -5.64
N ASP A 420 -4.50 31.44 -6.05
CA ASP A 420 -5.49 32.43 -6.46
C ASP A 420 -6.19 31.98 -7.76
N LEU A 421 -7.40 31.43 -7.62
CA LEU A 421 -8.18 30.90 -8.73
C LEU A 421 -8.66 31.98 -9.70
N GLU A 422 -8.85 33.22 -9.25
CA GLU A 422 -9.26 34.33 -10.12
C GLU A 422 -8.08 34.80 -10.98
N GLU A 423 -6.91 34.93 -10.37
CA GLU A 423 -5.67 35.22 -11.07
C GLU A 423 -5.35 34.12 -12.08
N ALA A 424 -5.41 32.85 -11.67
CA ALA A 424 -5.11 31.73 -12.54
C ALA A 424 -6.04 31.70 -13.76
N ARG A 425 -7.34 31.96 -13.55
CA ARG A 425 -8.34 32.08 -14.63
C ARG A 425 -8.02 33.25 -15.56
N ARG A 426 -7.70 34.43 -15.03
CA ARG A 426 -7.38 35.63 -15.81
C ARG A 426 -6.13 35.46 -16.66
N SER A 427 -5.12 34.79 -16.12
CA SER A 427 -3.85 34.52 -16.78
C SER A 427 -3.91 33.27 -17.69
N GLY A 428 -5.03 32.54 -17.68
CA GLY A 428 -5.23 31.31 -18.48
C GLY A 428 -4.29 30.17 -18.11
N ARG A 429 -3.73 30.19 -16.89
CA ARG A 429 -2.76 29.18 -16.44
C ARG A 429 -3.45 27.96 -15.84
N PRO A 430 -2.90 26.76 -16.03
CA PRO A 430 -3.45 25.56 -15.42
C PRO A 430 -3.29 25.58 -13.90
N VAL A 431 -4.30 25.03 -13.21
CA VAL A 431 -4.24 24.76 -11.77
C VAL A 431 -4.05 23.26 -11.57
N ILE A 432 -2.95 22.88 -10.94
CA ILE A 432 -2.56 21.47 -10.74
C ILE A 432 -2.66 21.12 -9.25
N PRO A 433 -3.48 20.12 -8.86
CA PRO A 433 -3.43 19.58 -7.50
C PRO A 433 -2.08 18.88 -7.27
N LEU A 434 -1.34 19.29 -6.24
CA LEU A 434 0.01 18.83 -5.98
C LEU A 434 0.16 18.34 -4.54
N LEU A 435 0.47 17.05 -4.38
CA LEU A 435 0.80 16.44 -3.10
C LEU A 435 2.33 16.45 -2.90
N LEU A 436 2.82 17.08 -1.83
CA LEU A 436 4.24 17.08 -1.45
C LEU A 436 4.48 16.15 -0.26
N ILE A 437 5.29 15.10 -0.43
CA ILE A 437 5.50 14.07 0.60
C ILE A 437 6.93 14.14 1.14
N HIS A 438 7.06 14.41 2.44
CA HIS A 438 8.33 14.45 3.16
C HIS A 438 8.86 13.05 3.51
N GLY A 439 10.07 12.99 4.07
CA GLY A 439 10.68 11.76 4.58
C GLY A 439 11.10 11.83 6.05
N TRP A 440 12.15 11.09 6.39
CA TRP A 440 12.82 11.05 7.69
C TRP A 440 14.27 11.56 7.54
N PRO A 441 14.78 12.42 8.44
CA PRO A 441 14.17 12.95 9.66
C PRO A 441 13.42 14.28 9.43
N GLY A 442 12.81 14.43 8.27
CA GLY A 442 12.10 15.64 7.88
C GLY A 442 10.61 15.66 8.26
N SER A 443 9.88 16.67 7.79
CA SER A 443 8.46 16.88 8.07
C SER A 443 7.85 17.88 7.08
N PHE A 444 6.59 18.29 7.29
CA PHE A 444 6.00 19.38 6.50
C PHE A 444 6.81 20.68 6.52
N LEU A 445 7.69 20.88 7.51
CA LEU A 445 8.57 22.05 7.62
C LEU A 445 9.44 22.24 6.36
N GLU A 446 9.91 21.15 5.74
CA GLU A 446 10.79 21.19 4.57
C GLU A 446 10.16 21.94 3.39
N PHE A 447 8.83 22.02 3.35
CA PHE A 447 8.10 22.57 2.23
C PHE A 447 7.56 23.99 2.48
N LEU A 448 7.73 24.57 3.67
CA LEU A 448 7.14 25.88 3.98
C LEU A 448 7.69 26.99 3.08
N HIS A 449 8.98 26.92 2.74
CA HIS A 449 9.63 27.87 1.83
C HIS A 449 9.13 27.77 0.39
N VAL A 450 8.58 26.62 -0.03
CA VAL A 450 8.15 26.38 -1.42
C VAL A 450 6.64 26.38 -1.60
N ALA A 451 5.84 26.18 -0.54
CA ALA A 451 4.39 26.04 -0.62
C ALA A 451 3.70 27.27 -1.27
N ARG A 452 3.98 28.47 -0.74
CA ARG A 452 3.42 29.72 -1.28
C ARG A 452 3.96 30.06 -2.67
N PRO A 453 5.27 29.98 -2.95
CA PRO A 453 5.77 30.16 -4.31
C PRO A 453 5.13 29.21 -5.33
N LEU A 454 4.88 27.95 -4.97
CA LEU A 454 4.19 27.00 -5.86
C LEU A 454 2.72 27.40 -6.08
N ALA A 455 1.98 27.72 -5.02
CA ALA A 455 0.58 28.10 -5.15
C ALA A 455 0.37 29.44 -5.86
N HIS A 456 1.27 30.40 -5.63
CA HIS A 456 1.13 31.79 -6.07
C HIS A 456 2.29 32.22 -6.99
N PRO A 457 2.32 31.79 -8.25
CA PRO A 457 3.37 32.20 -9.19
C PRO A 457 3.36 33.69 -9.52
N GLY A 458 2.27 34.40 -9.21
CA GLY A 458 2.15 35.84 -9.38
C GLY A 458 1.75 36.25 -10.81
N PRO A 459 1.25 37.48 -10.99
CA PRO A 459 0.69 37.95 -12.26
C PRO A 459 1.75 38.16 -13.36
N SER A 460 3.02 38.30 -13.00
CA SER A 460 4.13 38.46 -13.94
C SER A 460 4.69 37.13 -14.46
N ALA A 461 4.31 35.99 -13.87
CA ALA A 461 4.74 34.69 -14.34
C ALA A 461 4.08 34.36 -15.70
N PRO A 462 4.83 33.78 -16.66
CA PRO A 462 4.28 33.31 -17.92
C PRO A 462 3.06 32.38 -17.73
N SER A 463 2.07 32.45 -18.63
CA SER A 463 0.82 31.67 -18.53
C SER A 463 1.00 30.15 -18.61
N TRP A 464 2.13 29.67 -19.15
CA TRP A 464 2.47 28.25 -19.18
C TRP A 464 2.99 27.72 -17.84
N ILE A 465 3.38 28.60 -16.91
CA ILE A 465 3.74 28.21 -15.55
C ILE A 465 2.45 27.87 -14.79
N PRO A 466 2.29 26.63 -14.29
CA PRO A 466 1.13 26.24 -13.52
C PRO A 466 1.09 26.94 -12.16
N ALA A 467 -0.11 27.19 -11.66
CA ALA A 467 -0.36 27.40 -10.24
C ALA A 467 -0.72 26.06 -9.60
N PHE A 468 -0.35 25.84 -8.35
CA PHE A 468 -0.59 24.56 -7.66
C PHE A 468 -1.58 24.71 -6.51
N ASP A 469 -2.51 23.76 -6.36
CA ASP A 469 -3.20 23.53 -5.08
C ASP A 469 -2.34 22.57 -4.27
N VAL A 470 -1.53 23.15 -3.39
CA VAL A 470 -0.43 22.45 -2.71
C VAL A 470 -0.95 21.82 -1.43
N VAL A 471 -0.81 20.50 -1.31
CA VAL A 471 -1.19 19.70 -0.14
C VAL A 471 0.06 19.06 0.45
N ILE A 472 0.35 19.32 1.73
CA ILE A 472 1.54 18.86 2.42
C ILE A 472 1.11 18.07 3.66
N PRO A 473 0.89 16.74 3.54
CA PRO A 473 0.53 15.93 4.69
C PRO A 473 1.73 15.69 5.61
N SER A 474 1.47 15.67 6.90
CA SER A 474 2.32 14.96 7.85
C SER A 474 2.05 13.46 7.70
N SER A 475 3.09 12.67 7.43
CA SER A 475 2.99 11.22 7.40
C SER A 475 2.43 10.66 8.72
N PRO A 476 1.68 9.54 8.72
CA PRO A 476 1.18 8.94 9.95
C PRO A 476 2.32 8.76 10.95
N GLY A 477 2.11 9.13 12.21
CA GLY A 477 3.17 9.09 13.23
C GLY A 477 4.14 10.29 13.24
N TYR A 478 4.04 11.22 12.29
CA TYR A 478 4.88 12.42 12.24
C TYR A 478 4.12 13.64 12.73
N THR A 479 4.74 14.43 13.60
CA THR A 479 4.23 15.72 14.07
C THR A 479 2.78 15.61 14.60
N PHE A 480 1.83 16.32 13.99
CA PHE A 480 0.42 16.36 14.38
C PHE A 480 -0.43 15.21 13.82
N SER A 481 0.11 14.37 12.94
CA SER A 481 -0.57 13.16 12.48
C SER A 481 -0.49 12.06 13.52
N SER A 482 -1.62 11.42 13.80
CA SER A 482 -1.66 10.24 14.66
C SER A 482 -1.04 9.03 13.95
N LEU A 483 -0.72 7.99 14.73
CA LEU A 483 -0.61 6.64 14.17
C LEU A 483 -2.03 6.06 14.02
N PRO A 484 -2.22 5.07 13.13
CA PRO A 484 -3.43 4.26 13.15
C PRO A 484 -3.67 3.68 14.55
N LYS A 485 -4.93 3.61 15.00
CA LYS A 485 -5.26 3.04 16.32
C LYS A 485 -4.81 1.58 16.38
N ILE A 486 -3.84 1.31 17.25
CA ILE A 486 -3.39 -0.06 17.51
C ILE A 486 -4.41 -0.71 18.46
N ARG A 487 -5.05 -1.81 18.03
CA ARG A 487 -5.88 -2.61 18.93
C ARG A 487 -4.97 -3.47 19.81
N ARG A 488 -5.11 -3.34 21.14
CA ARG A 488 -4.53 -4.32 22.07
C ARG A 488 -5.33 -5.61 21.96
N ARG A 489 -4.67 -6.70 21.61
CA ARG A 489 -5.29 -8.03 21.56
C ARG A 489 -5.43 -8.55 23.00
N ALA A 490 -6.64 -8.54 23.58
CA ALA A 490 -6.99 -9.03 24.92
C ALA A 490 -6.20 -8.46 26.14
N LYS A 491 -6.77 -8.57 27.35
CA LYS A 491 -6.12 -8.16 28.63
C LYS A 491 -4.89 -8.99 29.00
N THR A 492 -4.56 -10.03 28.24
CA THR A 492 -3.49 -11.00 28.54
C THR A 492 -2.36 -11.03 27.53
N SER A 493 -2.48 -10.34 26.38
CA SER A 493 -1.36 -10.22 25.43
C SER A 493 -0.83 -8.78 25.43
N ASN A 494 0.48 -8.65 25.63
CA ASN A 494 1.18 -7.36 25.56
C ASN A 494 1.49 -6.94 24.11
N ILE A 495 0.85 -7.55 23.10
CA ILE A 495 1.16 -7.32 21.69
C ILE A 495 0.13 -6.37 21.08
N ALA A 496 0.64 -5.27 20.57
CA ALA A 496 -0.08 -4.20 19.87
C ALA A 496 -0.09 -4.53 18.37
N CYS A 497 -1.24 -4.84 17.78
CA CYS A 497 -1.41 -5.10 16.34
C CYS A 497 -2.39 -4.10 15.71
N GLY A 498 -2.01 -3.46 14.61
CA GLY A 498 -2.90 -2.58 13.82
C GLY A 498 -3.67 -3.37 12.74
N ASN A 499 -4.57 -2.70 12.02
CA ASN A 499 -5.29 -3.29 10.86
C ASN A 499 -4.55 -3.07 9.52
N ASN A 500 -3.24 -2.82 9.56
CA ASN A 500 -2.45 -2.44 8.40
C ASN A 500 -1.77 -3.66 7.74
N SER A 501 -1.24 -3.48 6.53
CA SER A 501 -0.82 -4.57 5.64
C SER A 501 0.46 -5.32 6.09
N GLY A 502 1.11 -4.89 7.18
CA GLY A 502 2.30 -5.55 7.69
C GLY A 502 2.03 -6.88 8.41
N PRO A 503 3.05 -7.75 8.54
CA PRO A 503 2.89 -9.11 9.07
C PRO A 503 2.33 -9.17 10.50
N ASP A 504 2.55 -8.12 11.31
CA ASP A 504 2.01 -7.99 12.66
C ASP A 504 0.91 -6.89 12.78
N GLY A 505 0.30 -6.51 11.66
CA GLY A 505 -0.60 -5.36 11.58
C GLY A 505 0.14 -4.01 11.48
N ASP A 506 1.40 -4.04 11.07
CA ASP A 506 2.27 -2.87 10.95
C ASP A 506 1.86 -1.96 9.82
N LEU A 507 2.00 -0.65 10.03
CA LEU A 507 1.83 0.34 8.98
C LEU A 507 2.96 0.20 7.95
N LEU A 508 2.61 -0.08 6.68
CA LEU A 508 3.57 -0.14 5.57
C LEU A 508 3.58 1.15 4.75
N VAL A 509 4.63 1.32 3.94
CA VAL A 509 4.69 2.38 2.91
C VAL A 509 3.47 2.34 1.98
N SER A 510 3.02 1.14 1.61
CA SER A 510 1.83 0.94 0.77
C SER A 510 0.54 1.39 1.47
N ASP A 511 0.46 1.28 2.80
CA ASP A 511 -0.68 1.78 3.56
C ASP A 511 -0.66 3.31 3.63
N VAL A 512 0.50 3.94 3.83
CA VAL A 512 0.64 5.40 3.78
C VAL A 512 0.22 5.94 2.41
N ALA A 513 0.64 5.27 1.32
CA ALA A 513 0.22 5.62 -0.04
C ALA A 513 -1.31 5.60 -0.20
N ARG A 514 -1.97 4.58 0.35
CA ARG A 514 -3.43 4.46 0.35
C ARG A 514 -4.11 5.55 1.19
N LEU A 515 -3.56 5.87 2.37
CA LEU A 515 -4.07 6.95 3.23
C LEU A 515 -3.99 8.32 2.52
N PHE A 516 -2.87 8.60 1.83
CA PHE A 516 -2.70 9.84 1.08
C PHE A 516 -3.56 9.92 -0.19
N ASP A 517 -3.76 8.81 -0.92
CA ASP A 517 -4.70 8.80 -2.03
C ASP A 517 -6.13 9.09 -1.55
N LYS A 518 -6.54 8.50 -0.41
CA LYS A 518 -7.84 8.81 0.21
C LYS A 518 -7.97 10.27 0.65
N LEU A 519 -6.91 10.87 1.19
CA LEU A 519 -6.85 12.31 1.48
C LEU A 519 -7.10 13.12 0.20
N MET A 520 -6.37 12.85 -0.89
CA MET A 520 -6.53 13.57 -2.16
C MET A 520 -7.92 13.37 -2.78
N VAL A 521 -8.48 12.17 -2.68
CA VAL A 521 -9.86 11.89 -3.13
C VAL A 521 -10.88 12.70 -2.32
N LYS A 522 -10.73 12.79 -1.00
CA LYS A 522 -11.62 13.59 -0.12
C LYS A 522 -11.53 15.09 -0.44
N LEU A 523 -10.35 15.57 -0.83
CA LEU A 523 -10.15 16.95 -1.28
C LEU A 523 -10.74 17.24 -2.69
N GLY A 524 -11.29 16.23 -3.36
CA GLY A 524 -11.99 16.36 -4.65
C GLY A 524 -11.18 15.92 -5.87
N TYR A 525 -9.93 15.48 -5.69
CA TYR A 525 -9.03 15.14 -6.80
C TYR A 525 -9.16 13.70 -7.29
N GLY A 526 -10.21 12.99 -6.88
CA GLY A 526 -10.42 11.59 -7.25
C GLY A 526 -10.81 11.35 -8.70
N LYS A 527 -11.39 12.36 -9.38
CA LYS A 527 -11.85 12.26 -10.77
C LYS A 527 -10.79 12.74 -11.77
N ASP A 528 -10.28 13.95 -11.56
CA ASP A 528 -9.36 14.60 -12.50
C ASP A 528 -7.89 14.22 -12.23
N GLY A 529 -7.63 13.64 -11.06
CA GLY A 529 -6.31 13.20 -10.63
C GLY A 529 -5.46 14.34 -10.07
N TYR A 530 -4.24 13.98 -9.67
CA TYR A 530 -3.31 14.88 -9.01
C TYR A 530 -1.85 14.51 -9.33
N ALA A 531 -0.97 15.48 -9.13
CA ALA A 531 0.48 15.34 -9.20
C ALA A 531 1.03 14.97 -7.81
N VAL A 532 2.14 14.24 -7.77
CA VAL A 532 2.83 13.89 -6.53
C VAL A 532 4.31 14.22 -6.65
N GLN A 533 4.85 14.95 -5.68
CA GLN A 533 6.28 15.19 -5.52
C GLN A 533 6.75 14.51 -4.23
N ALA A 534 7.92 13.86 -4.27
CA ALA A 534 8.51 13.34 -3.04
C ALA A 534 10.03 13.09 -3.07
N GLY A 535 10.65 13.15 -1.88
CA GLY A 535 12.02 12.71 -1.58
C GLY A 535 12.07 11.62 -0.50
N ASP A 536 13.25 11.08 -0.19
CA ASP A 536 13.46 10.08 0.89
C ASP A 536 12.39 8.95 0.93
N TRP A 537 11.81 8.60 2.08
CA TRP A 537 10.71 7.63 2.20
C TRP A 537 9.44 8.09 1.49
N GLY A 538 9.23 9.39 1.37
CA GLY A 538 8.18 9.94 0.52
C GLY A 538 8.28 9.44 -0.92
N SER A 539 9.49 9.24 -1.46
CA SER A 539 9.68 8.68 -2.81
C SER A 539 9.13 7.26 -2.94
N MET A 540 9.25 6.46 -1.88
CA MET A 540 8.71 5.09 -1.84
C MET A 540 7.18 5.11 -1.68
N VAL A 541 6.65 6.07 -0.91
CA VAL A 541 5.19 6.31 -0.81
C VAL A 541 4.65 6.73 -2.18
N CYS A 542 5.23 7.74 -2.82
CA CYS A 542 4.87 8.24 -4.14
C CYS A 542 4.92 7.13 -5.20
N ARG A 543 6.00 6.34 -5.24
CA ARG A 543 6.09 5.17 -6.12
C ARG A 543 4.95 4.19 -5.88
N SER A 544 4.66 3.88 -4.62
CA SER A 544 3.54 3.00 -4.27
C SER A 544 2.19 3.59 -4.65
N MET A 545 1.98 4.91 -4.51
CA MET A 545 0.78 5.59 -4.98
C MET A 545 0.62 5.48 -6.50
N ALA A 546 1.68 5.71 -7.27
CA ALA A 546 1.63 5.66 -8.73
C ALA A 546 1.36 4.23 -9.26
N VAL A 547 1.79 3.20 -8.52
CA VAL A 547 1.53 1.79 -8.85
C VAL A 547 0.13 1.36 -8.44
N GLN A 548 -0.33 1.74 -7.24
CA GLN A 548 -1.63 1.34 -6.71
C GLN A 548 -2.80 2.13 -7.32
N PHE A 549 -2.59 3.39 -7.68
CA PHE A 549 -3.62 4.33 -8.15
C PHE A 549 -3.25 4.99 -9.49
N PRO A 550 -2.92 4.22 -10.54
CA PRO A 550 -2.42 4.74 -11.81
C PRO A 550 -3.42 5.64 -12.54
N GLU A 551 -4.72 5.47 -12.27
CA GLU A 551 -5.78 6.31 -12.85
C GLU A 551 -5.87 7.70 -12.20
N ARG A 552 -5.37 7.87 -10.97
CA ARG A 552 -5.45 9.14 -10.22
C ARG A 552 -4.13 9.89 -10.16
N VAL A 553 -3.01 9.19 -10.01
CA VAL A 553 -1.67 9.81 -10.02
C VAL A 553 -1.25 10.08 -11.47
N LYS A 554 -1.44 11.32 -11.92
CA LYS A 554 -1.28 11.69 -13.34
C LYS A 554 0.17 11.93 -13.75
N ALA A 555 0.97 12.46 -12.84
CA ALA A 555 2.40 12.65 -13.03
C ALA A 555 3.10 12.64 -11.67
N VAL A 556 4.39 12.29 -11.66
CA VAL A 556 5.21 12.30 -10.46
C VAL A 556 6.50 13.09 -10.67
N HIS A 557 7.00 13.70 -9.60
CA HIS A 557 8.35 14.25 -9.54
C HIS A 557 9.08 13.65 -8.33
N LEU A 558 10.32 13.21 -8.51
CA LEU A 558 11.12 12.65 -7.44
C LEU A 558 12.49 13.33 -7.40
N ASN A 559 12.95 13.77 -6.23
CA ASN A 559 14.36 14.19 -6.04
C ASN A 559 15.24 13.07 -5.45
N PHE A 560 14.65 11.90 -5.15
CA PHE A 560 15.37 10.73 -4.65
C PHE A 560 14.89 9.45 -5.34
N ILE A 561 15.77 8.81 -6.11
CA ILE A 561 15.51 7.52 -6.75
C ILE A 561 16.77 6.65 -6.60
N PRO A 562 16.86 5.78 -5.58
CA PRO A 562 17.97 4.84 -5.44
C PRO A 562 17.75 3.65 -6.39
N ALA A 563 17.89 3.89 -7.69
CA ALA A 563 17.75 2.87 -8.72
C ALA A 563 18.99 1.96 -8.73
N PRO A 564 18.83 0.63 -8.78
CA PRO A 564 19.96 -0.26 -9.00
C PRO A 564 20.44 -0.18 -10.46
N PRO A 565 21.63 -0.70 -10.78
CA PRO A 565 22.07 -0.87 -12.16
C PRO A 565 20.98 -1.51 -13.00
N ALA A 566 20.62 -0.87 -14.12
CA ALA A 566 19.79 -1.51 -15.12
C ALA A 566 20.45 -2.84 -15.48
N CYS A 567 19.71 -3.95 -15.46
CA CYS A 567 20.22 -5.25 -15.88
C CYS A 567 20.84 -5.08 -17.27
N LEU A 568 22.16 -4.97 -17.34
CA LEU A 568 22.89 -5.15 -18.58
C LEU A 568 22.67 -6.61 -18.94
N SER A 569 21.67 -6.88 -19.77
CA SER A 569 21.65 -8.07 -20.60
C SER A 569 22.87 -7.99 -21.49
N ILE A 570 24.03 -8.37 -20.96
CA ILE A 570 25.13 -8.79 -21.81
C ILE A 570 24.55 -10.00 -22.56
N PRO A 571 24.41 -9.97 -23.89
CA PRO A 571 24.10 -11.16 -24.64
C PRO A 571 25.35 -12.02 -24.60
N ILE A 572 25.61 -12.67 -23.47
CA ILE A 572 26.58 -13.75 -23.41
C ILE A 572 25.90 -14.88 -24.18
N LEU A 573 26.31 -15.05 -25.44
CA LEU A 573 26.36 -16.30 -26.21
C LEU A 573 25.84 -17.53 -25.43
N SER A 574 24.53 -17.58 -25.22
CA SER A 574 23.82 -18.70 -24.60
C SER A 574 22.66 -19.17 -25.48
N ALA A 575 22.47 -18.52 -26.62
CA ALA A 575 21.83 -19.12 -27.77
C ALA A 575 22.93 -19.67 -28.70
N VAL A 576 22.77 -20.94 -29.10
CA VAL A 576 23.56 -21.69 -30.08
C VAL A 576 24.83 -22.38 -29.56
N ALA A 577 24.66 -23.49 -28.84
CA ALA A 577 25.14 -24.80 -29.30
C ALA A 577 24.80 -25.92 -28.26
N PRO A 578 24.28 -27.09 -28.69
CA PRO A 578 24.21 -28.27 -27.84
C PRO A 578 25.63 -28.73 -27.44
N PRO A 579 25.79 -29.44 -26.31
CA PRO A 579 27.09 -29.93 -25.88
C PRO A 579 27.62 -30.95 -26.89
N GLY A 580 28.56 -30.55 -27.74
CA GLY A 580 29.24 -31.46 -28.66
C GLY A 580 29.78 -30.94 -29.98
N SER A 581 29.68 -29.65 -30.35
CA SER A 581 30.18 -29.21 -31.67
C SER A 581 31.01 -27.90 -31.66
N THR A 582 32.28 -28.05 -32.02
CA THR A 582 33.06 -27.18 -32.92
C THR A 582 33.26 -25.68 -32.64
N ALA A 583 33.18 -25.20 -31.40
CA ALA A 583 33.61 -23.81 -31.08
C ALA A 583 35.14 -23.62 -31.01
N ARG A 584 35.93 -24.69 -30.98
CA ARG A 584 37.41 -24.63 -30.80
C ARG A 584 38.19 -24.26 -32.06
N SER A 585 37.56 -24.30 -33.24
CA SER A 585 38.25 -24.09 -34.52
C SER A 585 38.22 -22.63 -34.98
N ILE A 586 37.24 -21.84 -34.53
CA ILE A 586 37.07 -20.44 -34.98
C ILE A 586 38.08 -19.50 -34.27
N LEU A 587 38.49 -19.83 -33.04
CA LEU A 587 39.45 -19.01 -32.28
C LEU A 587 40.93 -19.11 -32.72
N LYS A 588 41.27 -20.04 -33.62
CA LYS A 588 42.65 -20.20 -34.14
C LYS A 588 42.95 -19.38 -35.40
N ALA A 589 41.97 -18.70 -35.98
CA ALA A 589 42.11 -18.05 -37.28
C ALA A 589 42.36 -16.52 -37.22
N ILE A 590 42.51 -15.92 -36.03
CA ILE A 590 42.79 -14.48 -35.89
C ILE A 590 44.27 -14.28 -35.55
N PRO A 591 45.10 -13.76 -36.48
CA PRO A 591 46.50 -13.44 -36.22
C PRO A 591 46.57 -12.18 -35.34
N GLY A 592 47.18 -12.27 -34.15
CA GLY A 592 47.43 -11.12 -33.27
C GLY A 592 47.14 -11.31 -31.77
N SER A 593 46.89 -12.53 -31.30
CA SER A 593 46.43 -12.82 -29.93
C SER A 593 47.56 -13.00 -28.90
N GLY A 594 48.47 -12.03 -28.79
CA GLY A 594 49.34 -11.91 -27.60
C GLY A 594 48.58 -11.38 -26.38
N LEU A 595 47.67 -10.42 -26.60
CA LEU A 595 46.91 -9.76 -25.52
C LEU A 595 45.71 -10.61 -25.03
N VAL A 596 45.07 -11.34 -25.94
CA VAL A 596 43.90 -12.19 -25.63
C VAL A 596 44.33 -13.44 -24.85
N GLY A 597 45.52 -13.98 -25.13
CA GLY A 597 46.10 -15.09 -24.35
C GLY A 597 46.42 -14.71 -22.91
N SER A 598 46.89 -13.47 -22.68
CA SER A 598 47.14 -12.92 -21.35
C SER A 598 45.84 -12.77 -20.55
N VAL A 599 44.80 -12.14 -21.14
CA VAL A 599 43.50 -11.94 -20.48
C VAL A 599 42.81 -13.27 -20.17
N LEU A 600 42.87 -14.24 -21.09
CA LEU A 600 42.31 -15.58 -20.86
C LEU A 600 43.13 -16.39 -19.84
N SER A 601 44.45 -16.21 -19.76
CA SER A 601 45.27 -16.86 -18.72
C SER A 601 45.00 -16.29 -17.33
N THR A 602 44.70 -14.99 -17.22
CA THR A 602 44.28 -14.34 -15.97
C THR A 602 42.87 -14.78 -15.57
N LEU A 603 41.96 -14.95 -16.54
CA LEU A 603 40.62 -15.49 -16.31
C LEU A 603 40.63 -17.00 -16.00
N ALA A 604 41.59 -17.77 -16.54
CA ALA A 604 41.75 -19.20 -16.27
C ALA A 604 42.52 -19.49 -14.97
N ALA A 605 43.31 -18.53 -14.48
CA ALA A 605 43.95 -18.57 -13.16
C ALA A 605 43.01 -18.14 -12.03
N LEU A 606 41.81 -17.62 -12.34
CA LEU A 606 40.74 -17.49 -11.35
C LEU A 606 40.25 -18.89 -11.01
N PRO A 607 40.25 -19.28 -9.72
CA PRO A 607 39.85 -20.61 -9.31
C PRO A 607 38.43 -20.91 -9.81
N VAL A 608 38.25 -22.09 -10.43
CA VAL A 608 36.99 -22.61 -11.02
C VAL A 608 35.87 -22.82 -9.97
N SER A 609 36.06 -22.34 -8.75
CA SER A 609 35.13 -22.38 -7.63
C SER A 609 34.37 -21.06 -7.42
N VAL A 610 34.05 -20.30 -8.48
CA VAL A 610 33.15 -19.13 -8.38
C VAL A 610 31.76 -19.53 -8.89
N PRO A 611 30.79 -19.86 -8.01
CA PRO A 611 29.42 -20.14 -8.41
C PRO A 611 28.71 -18.83 -8.80
N ARG A 612 27.63 -18.97 -9.58
CA ARG A 612 26.75 -17.93 -10.15
C ARG A 612 26.02 -16.99 -9.14
N ARG A 613 26.64 -16.66 -8.01
CA ARG A 613 26.07 -15.85 -6.92
C ARG A 613 27.01 -14.68 -6.59
N TRP A 614 26.97 -13.64 -7.40
CA TRP A 614 27.45 -12.31 -7.02
C TRP A 614 26.25 -11.41 -7.30
N TRP A 615 25.35 -11.23 -6.34
CA TRP A 615 25.21 -10.00 -5.55
C TRP A 615 24.61 -10.23 -4.14
N LEU A 616 24.66 -11.45 -3.59
CA LEU A 616 24.10 -11.76 -2.27
C LEU A 616 24.90 -12.84 -1.53
N SER A 617 25.27 -12.50 -0.28
CA SER A 617 25.65 -13.30 0.90
C SER A 617 27.14 -13.40 1.29
N ASP A 618 27.39 -12.94 2.53
CA ASP A 618 28.53 -13.16 3.44
C ASP A 618 29.78 -12.28 3.29
N PHE A 619 29.84 -11.18 4.05
CA PHE A 619 31.11 -10.65 4.58
C PHE A 619 30.91 -10.09 6.01
N LEU A 620 30.82 -11.00 6.97
CA LEU A 620 31.45 -10.79 8.27
C LEU A 620 32.85 -11.39 8.16
N VAL A 621 33.90 -10.56 8.30
CA VAL A 621 35.16 -10.83 9.01
C VAL A 621 36.27 -9.89 8.50
N ALA A 622 36.90 -9.24 9.49
CA ALA A 622 38.20 -8.57 9.47
C ALA A 622 38.31 -7.24 8.69
N GLY A 623 38.27 -6.16 9.47
CA GLY A 623 38.68 -4.83 9.01
C GLY A 623 40.13 -4.83 8.50
N ARG A 624 40.32 -4.30 7.29
CA ARG A 624 41.54 -3.66 6.80
C ARG A 624 41.24 -2.81 5.55
N SER A 625 41.58 -1.53 5.66
CA SER A 625 41.77 -0.49 4.62
C SER A 625 40.67 -0.25 3.57
N THR A 626 39.94 0.84 3.78
CA THR A 626 38.87 1.45 2.98
C THR A 626 39.28 2.13 1.66
N ASN A 627 40.55 2.06 1.23
CA ASN A 627 40.99 2.70 -0.02
C ASN A 627 41.14 1.74 -1.20
N PHE A 628 41.14 0.43 -0.96
CA PHE A 628 41.47 -0.55 -1.99
C PHE A 628 40.28 -0.92 -2.87
N LEU A 629 39.05 -0.99 -2.34
CA LEU A 629 37.85 -1.33 -3.13
C LEU A 629 37.34 -0.18 -4.00
N GLY A 630 37.36 1.07 -3.51
CA GLY A 630 37.06 2.23 -4.35
C GLY A 630 38.08 2.39 -5.50
N LEU A 631 39.35 2.13 -5.20
CA LEU A 631 40.41 2.07 -6.22
C LEU A 631 40.25 0.86 -7.15
N PHE A 632 39.80 -0.31 -6.66
CA PHE A 632 39.53 -1.49 -7.50
C PHE A 632 38.27 -1.33 -8.33
N ALA A 633 37.24 -0.63 -7.87
CA ALA A 633 36.06 -0.30 -8.65
C ALA A 633 36.42 0.71 -9.75
N ARG A 634 37.19 1.75 -9.41
CA ARG A 634 37.76 2.72 -10.37
C ARG A 634 38.73 2.05 -11.37
N LEU A 635 39.58 1.12 -10.92
CA LEU A 635 40.55 0.40 -11.76
C LEU A 635 39.89 -0.68 -12.61
N ASN A 636 39.03 -1.55 -12.06
CA ASN A 636 38.35 -2.59 -12.84
C ASN A 636 37.44 -1.96 -13.88
N TRP A 637 36.73 -0.87 -13.58
CA TRP A 637 35.82 -0.25 -14.53
C TRP A 637 36.54 0.56 -15.61
N SER A 638 37.59 1.32 -15.23
CA SER A 638 38.43 2.01 -16.22
C SER A 638 39.22 1.03 -17.09
N LEU A 639 39.64 -0.13 -16.57
CA LEU A 639 40.30 -1.18 -17.34
C LEU A 639 39.31 -1.95 -18.22
N PHE A 640 38.10 -2.26 -17.74
CA PHE A 640 37.04 -2.90 -18.56
C PHE A 640 36.61 -1.99 -19.73
N GLY A 641 36.42 -0.69 -19.48
CA GLY A 641 36.07 0.29 -20.52
C GLY A 641 37.19 0.49 -21.55
N ARG A 642 38.46 0.41 -21.12
CA ARG A 642 39.62 0.52 -22.02
C ARG A 642 39.87 -0.74 -22.85
N VAL A 643 39.62 -1.93 -22.30
CA VAL A 643 39.86 -3.22 -22.98
C VAL A 643 38.80 -3.55 -24.04
N LEU A 644 37.58 -3.00 -23.93
CA LEU A 644 36.48 -3.28 -24.86
C LEU A 644 36.27 -2.20 -25.95
N GLY A 645 37.17 -1.23 -26.08
CA GLY A 645 37.08 -0.22 -27.15
C GLY A 645 35.80 0.63 -27.12
N GLN A 646 35.13 0.72 -25.96
CA GLN A 646 33.99 1.60 -25.73
C GLN A 646 34.36 2.59 -24.64
N GLY A 647 34.87 3.74 -25.05
CA GLY A 647 34.95 4.89 -24.15
C GLY A 647 33.55 5.26 -23.64
N HIS A 648 33.42 5.48 -22.33
CA HIS A 648 32.28 6.10 -21.64
C HIS A 648 31.01 5.25 -21.40
N LEU A 649 31.09 4.22 -20.55
CA LEU A 649 29.87 3.63 -19.95
C LEU A 649 29.23 4.51 -18.85
N LEU A 650 30.02 5.37 -18.19
CA LEU A 650 29.59 6.34 -17.17
C LEU A 650 30.39 7.64 -17.33
N THR A 651 29.75 8.78 -17.05
CA THR A 651 30.41 10.08 -16.89
C THR A 651 31.15 10.17 -15.55
N ASP A 652 32.08 11.12 -15.40
CA ASP A 652 32.79 11.33 -14.13
C ASP A 652 31.81 11.63 -12.98
N ARG A 653 30.79 12.45 -13.24
CA ARG A 653 29.70 12.72 -12.27
C ARG A 653 28.93 11.44 -11.90
N GLU A 654 28.58 10.60 -12.87
CA GLU A 654 27.89 9.34 -12.58
C GLU A 654 28.77 8.37 -11.76
N ALA A 655 30.09 8.38 -11.98
CA ALA A 655 31.03 7.62 -11.17
C ALA A 655 31.10 8.15 -9.73
N ASP A 656 31.18 9.46 -9.56
CA ASP A 656 31.17 10.11 -8.24
C ASP A 656 29.83 9.86 -7.50
N ASN A 657 28.71 9.87 -8.22
CA ASN A 657 27.39 9.55 -7.70
C ASN A 657 27.32 8.11 -7.16
N ILE A 658 27.82 7.15 -7.94
CA ILE A 658 27.87 5.73 -7.53
C ILE A 658 28.77 5.57 -6.32
N GLU A 659 29.95 6.20 -6.30
CA GLU A 659 30.88 6.15 -5.18
C GLU A 659 30.23 6.69 -3.90
N ARG A 660 29.53 7.83 -3.98
CA ARG A 660 28.78 8.40 -2.86
C ARG A 660 27.71 7.43 -2.34
N GLY A 661 26.94 6.82 -3.23
CA GLY A 661 25.93 5.83 -2.85
C GLY A 661 26.53 4.59 -2.16
N ILE A 662 27.69 4.11 -2.63
CA ILE A 662 28.43 3.02 -1.98
C ILE A 662 28.89 3.41 -0.59
N ILE A 663 29.53 4.58 -0.44
CA ILE A 663 29.98 5.09 0.87
C ILE A 663 28.80 5.21 1.84
N PHE A 664 27.66 5.72 1.38
CA PHE A 664 26.46 5.81 2.22
C PHE A 664 25.98 4.43 2.68
N GLN A 665 25.94 3.42 1.80
CA GLN A 665 25.55 2.07 2.19
C GLN A 665 26.52 1.45 3.19
N GLU A 666 27.83 1.65 3.01
CA GLU A 666 28.88 1.08 3.85
C GLU A 666 28.97 1.73 5.23
N SER A 667 28.95 3.07 5.31
CA SER A 667 29.19 3.80 6.57
C SER A 667 28.04 4.69 7.03
N GLY A 668 27.16 5.13 6.13
CA GLY A 668 26.06 6.07 6.42
C GLY A 668 24.73 5.42 6.81
N SER A 669 24.56 4.10 6.60
CA SER A 669 23.25 3.42 6.67
C SER A 669 22.93 2.73 8.01
N SER A 670 23.81 2.83 9.00
CA SER A 670 23.65 2.19 10.32
C SER A 670 22.38 2.63 11.05
N TYR A 671 21.99 3.90 10.91
CA TYR A 671 20.75 4.42 11.50
C TYR A 671 19.52 3.65 10.98
N ALA A 672 19.44 3.41 9.67
CA ALA A 672 18.34 2.70 9.02
C ALA A 672 18.29 1.23 9.47
N SER A 673 19.44 0.61 9.72
CA SER A 673 19.52 -0.74 10.30
C SER A 673 18.96 -0.79 11.73
N MET A 674 19.27 0.22 12.55
CA MET A 674 18.70 0.34 13.90
C MET A 674 17.19 0.60 13.86
N HIS A 675 16.72 1.48 12.97
CA HIS A 675 15.29 1.73 12.77
C HIS A 675 14.54 0.48 12.33
N ARG A 676 15.12 -0.29 11.41
CA ARG A 676 14.53 -1.54 10.92
C ARG A 676 14.45 -2.60 12.00
N THR A 677 15.53 -2.80 12.75
CA THR A 677 15.69 -4.01 13.58
C THR A 677 15.32 -3.81 15.04
N ARG A 678 15.52 -2.60 15.58
CA ARG A 678 15.30 -2.28 17.00
C ARG A 678 14.57 -0.92 17.16
N PRO A 679 13.45 -0.67 16.45
CA PRO A 679 12.75 0.60 16.48
C PRO A 679 12.28 0.97 17.89
N THR A 680 11.72 0.02 18.64
CA THR A 680 11.24 0.27 20.02
C THR A 680 12.39 0.65 20.95
N THR A 681 13.51 -0.09 20.91
CA THR A 681 14.69 0.20 21.74
C THR A 681 15.25 1.58 21.45
N LEU A 682 15.40 1.92 20.16
CA LEU A 682 15.88 3.25 19.77
C LEU A 682 14.88 4.33 20.15
N GLY A 683 13.58 4.11 19.92
CA GLY A 683 12.53 5.06 20.26
C GLY A 683 12.51 5.41 21.75
N LEU A 684 12.70 4.42 22.63
CA LEU A 684 12.84 4.65 24.07
C LEU A 684 14.08 5.49 24.41
N ALA A 685 15.23 5.18 23.80
CA ALA A 685 16.46 5.94 24.01
C ALA A 685 16.31 7.40 23.57
N MET A 686 15.76 7.64 22.38
CA MET A 686 15.56 8.99 21.85
C MET A 686 14.51 9.79 22.62
N ALA A 687 13.45 9.14 23.12
CA ALA A 687 12.42 9.80 23.92
C ALA A 687 12.91 10.16 25.34
N SER A 688 13.97 9.51 25.83
CA SER A 688 14.50 9.74 27.18
C SER A 688 15.24 11.08 27.35
N SER A 689 15.81 11.62 26.27
CA SER A 689 16.63 12.82 26.32
C SER A 689 16.59 13.61 25.01
N PRO A 690 16.32 14.93 25.04
CA PRO A 690 16.38 15.76 23.85
C PRO A 690 17.79 15.83 23.27
N LEU A 691 18.83 15.65 24.09
CA LEU A 691 20.22 15.57 23.62
C LEU A 691 20.49 14.30 22.81
N ALA A 692 19.85 13.17 23.17
CA ALA A 692 19.96 11.95 22.38
C ALA A 692 19.32 12.15 21.00
N GLN A 693 18.18 12.84 20.95
CA GLN A 693 17.52 13.20 19.70
C GLN A 693 18.37 14.17 18.87
N LEU A 694 18.98 15.19 19.49
CA LEU A 694 19.89 16.13 18.83
C LEU A 694 21.09 15.42 18.21
N ALA A 695 21.74 14.51 18.94
CA ALA A 695 22.87 13.76 18.41
C ALA A 695 22.47 12.90 17.20
N TRP A 696 21.30 12.22 17.29
CA TRP A 696 20.86 11.27 16.26
C TRP A 696 20.32 11.93 14.98
N ILE A 697 19.56 13.02 15.12
CA ILE A 697 18.91 13.72 14.01
C ILE A 697 19.80 14.85 13.48
N GLY A 698 20.46 15.61 14.37
CA GLY A 698 21.35 16.71 14.00
C GLY A 698 22.52 16.26 13.12
N GLU A 699 23.03 15.04 13.33
CA GLU A 699 24.02 14.42 12.43
C GLU A 699 23.54 14.42 10.97
N LYS A 700 22.26 14.11 10.72
CA LYS A 700 21.72 13.93 9.37
C LYS A 700 21.59 15.25 8.63
N PHE A 701 21.23 16.32 9.35
CA PHE A 701 21.20 17.66 8.77
C PHE A 701 22.59 18.10 8.29
N TYR A 702 23.66 17.79 9.02
CA TYR A 702 25.02 18.10 8.53
C TYR A 702 25.52 17.11 7.47
N ALA A 703 25.20 15.82 7.60
CA ALA A 703 25.77 14.80 6.73
C ALA A 703 25.11 14.71 5.35
N TRP A 704 23.84 15.14 5.23
CA TRP A 704 23.03 14.93 4.03
C TRP A 704 22.77 16.19 3.21
N THR A 705 23.13 17.37 3.72
CA THR A 705 23.08 18.62 2.96
C THR A 705 24.39 18.88 2.22
N ASP A 706 24.35 19.79 1.25
CA ASP A 706 25.52 20.32 0.56
C ASP A 706 26.24 21.40 1.38
N GLU A 707 25.45 22.30 1.97
CA GLU A 707 25.90 23.36 2.86
C GLU A 707 25.30 23.15 4.25
N ASP A 708 26.04 23.50 5.30
CA ASP A 708 25.56 23.39 6.68
C ASP A 708 24.30 24.26 6.86
N PRO A 709 23.14 23.69 7.27
CA PRO A 709 21.93 24.47 7.49
C PRO A 709 22.10 25.46 8.63
N SER A 710 21.28 26.51 8.65
CA SER A 710 21.24 27.39 9.81
C SER A 710 20.84 26.61 11.07
N GLU A 711 21.39 26.99 12.22
CA GLU A 711 21.06 26.39 13.51
C GLU A 711 19.55 26.39 13.74
N SER A 712 18.90 27.51 13.45
CA SER A 712 17.45 27.69 13.57
C SER A 712 16.63 26.71 12.73
N GLU A 713 17.12 26.28 11.56
CA GLU A 713 16.43 25.31 10.72
C GLU A 713 16.44 23.92 11.38
N ILE A 714 17.62 23.49 11.82
CA ILE A 714 17.83 22.22 12.53
C ILE A 714 17.03 22.22 13.85
N LEU A 715 17.13 23.29 14.63
CA LEU A 715 16.52 23.42 15.96
C LEU A 715 15.01 23.56 15.89
N THR A 716 14.44 24.18 14.84
CA THR A 716 12.99 24.17 14.57
C THR A 716 12.49 22.74 14.42
N SER A 717 13.16 21.94 13.57
CA SER A 717 12.79 20.55 13.34
C SER A 717 12.90 19.72 14.62
N LEU A 718 14.03 19.80 15.33
CA LEU A 718 14.23 19.08 16.61
C LEU A 718 13.20 19.46 17.67
N THR A 719 12.90 20.75 17.81
CA THR A 719 11.92 21.24 18.78
C THR A 719 10.51 20.73 18.47
N LEU A 720 10.09 20.79 17.19
CA LEU A 720 8.82 20.25 16.76
C LEU A 720 8.72 18.74 17.02
N TRP A 721 9.78 18.00 16.67
CA TRP A 721 9.84 16.55 16.86
C TRP A 721 9.76 16.14 18.33
N TRP A 722 10.44 16.88 19.22
CA TRP A 722 10.38 16.67 20.66
C TRP A 722 8.98 16.97 21.23
N CYS A 723 8.42 18.13 20.86
CA CYS A 723 7.12 18.56 21.40
C CYS A 723 5.96 17.70 20.92
N THR A 724 6.13 16.97 19.81
CA THR A 724 5.13 16.07 19.24
C THR A 724 5.43 14.58 19.45
N ASP A 725 6.49 14.22 20.17
CA ASP A 725 6.90 12.82 20.38
C ASP A 725 7.01 12.03 19.06
N THR A 726 7.59 12.65 18.03
CA THR A 726 7.63 12.10 16.66
C THR A 726 8.61 10.94 16.51
N MET A 727 9.78 11.01 17.14
CA MET A 727 10.86 10.01 16.94
C MET A 727 10.41 8.55 17.17
N PRO A 728 9.76 8.18 18.28
CA PRO A 728 9.34 6.79 18.48
C PRO A 728 8.21 6.33 17.53
N ARG A 729 7.48 7.27 16.91
CA ARG A 729 6.31 7.00 16.07
C ARG A 729 6.61 6.99 14.57
N SER A 730 7.79 7.46 14.16
CA SER A 730 8.17 7.68 12.75
C SER A 730 8.99 6.54 12.12
N LEU A 731 9.38 5.53 12.90
CA LEU A 731 10.35 4.50 12.47
C LEU A 731 9.74 3.34 11.66
N TYR A 732 8.42 3.25 11.55
CA TYR A 732 7.73 2.13 10.91
C TYR A 732 8.11 1.89 9.43
N PRO A 733 8.44 2.90 8.58
CA PRO A 733 8.80 2.63 7.19
C PRO A 733 10.02 1.72 7.07
N TYR A 734 10.92 1.79 8.06
CA TYR A 734 12.16 1.01 8.08
C TYR A 734 11.93 -0.46 8.45
N ARG A 735 10.89 -0.81 9.21
CA ARG A 735 10.67 -2.17 9.75
C ARG A 735 10.61 -3.23 8.64
N ASN A 736 10.09 -2.85 7.47
CA ASN A 736 9.95 -3.71 6.30
C ASN A 736 10.91 -3.36 5.16
N ARG A 737 11.89 -2.47 5.41
CA ARG A 737 13.00 -2.19 4.49
C ARG A 737 13.82 -3.47 4.28
N PRO A 738 14.17 -3.87 3.05
CA PRO A 738 15.13 -4.95 2.84
C PRO A 738 16.48 -4.65 3.52
N PRO A 739 17.25 -5.66 3.94
CA PRO A 739 18.54 -5.44 4.62
C PRO A 739 19.49 -4.53 3.84
N LEU A 740 19.53 -4.71 2.51
CA LEU A 740 20.41 -3.98 1.59
C LEU A 740 19.81 -2.69 1.02
N GLY A 741 18.67 -2.23 1.54
CA GLY A 741 17.98 -1.04 1.06
C GLY A 741 16.85 -1.31 0.08
N VAL A 742 16.23 -0.22 -0.38
CA VAL A 742 15.00 -0.24 -1.19
C VAL A 742 15.25 -0.49 -2.68
N GLN A 743 16.51 -0.52 -3.12
CA GLN A 743 16.90 -0.73 -4.51
C GLN A 743 16.27 -2.00 -5.11
N SER A 744 16.25 -3.10 -4.35
CA SER A 744 15.65 -4.38 -4.79
C SER A 744 14.13 -4.37 -4.85
N VAL A 745 13.48 -3.41 -4.19
CA VAL A 745 12.03 -3.18 -4.29
C VAL A 745 11.75 -2.31 -5.52
N ILE A 746 12.53 -1.25 -5.73
CA ILE A 746 12.40 -0.34 -6.87
C ILE A 746 12.64 -1.05 -8.20
N ALA A 747 13.59 -1.99 -8.27
CA ALA A 747 13.91 -2.74 -9.49
C ALA A 747 12.82 -3.72 -9.95
N ARG A 748 11.83 -4.01 -9.12
CA ARG A 748 10.84 -5.03 -9.48
C ARG A 748 9.92 -4.51 -10.58
N PRO A 749 9.64 -5.29 -11.65
CA PRO A 749 8.81 -4.84 -12.76
C PRO A 749 7.43 -4.33 -12.33
N GLU A 750 6.83 -4.92 -11.29
CA GLU A 750 5.55 -4.49 -10.74
C GLU A 750 5.58 -3.10 -10.08
N ASN A 751 6.77 -2.62 -9.69
CA ASN A 751 6.97 -1.31 -9.06
C ASN A 751 7.42 -0.21 -10.04
N PHE A 752 7.40 -0.50 -11.35
CA PHE A 752 7.71 0.47 -12.39
C PHE A 752 6.63 1.57 -12.43
N ILE A 753 7.06 2.83 -12.33
CA ILE A 753 6.12 3.97 -12.41
C ILE A 753 5.78 4.23 -13.87
N LYS A 754 4.52 3.98 -14.25
CA LYS A 754 4.06 4.08 -15.65
C LYS A 754 3.73 5.52 -16.08
N CYS A 755 3.24 6.34 -15.17
CA CYS A 755 2.89 7.73 -15.47
C CYS A 755 4.15 8.58 -15.72
N PRO A 756 4.04 9.70 -16.46
CA PRO A 756 5.15 10.61 -16.69
C PRO A 756 5.85 11.00 -15.38
N THR A 757 7.16 10.77 -15.35
CA THR A 757 8.01 11.00 -14.18
C THR A 757 9.07 12.06 -14.47
N GLY A 758 9.19 13.03 -13.57
CA GLY A 758 10.31 13.97 -13.49
C GLY A 758 11.32 13.58 -12.42
N HIS A 759 12.60 13.88 -12.64
CA HIS A 759 13.63 13.74 -11.62
C HIS A 759 14.61 14.92 -11.57
N SER A 760 14.89 15.40 -10.36
CA SER A 760 15.92 16.42 -10.10
C SER A 760 17.12 15.77 -9.43
N ASP A 761 18.27 15.80 -10.11
CA ASP A 761 19.54 15.21 -9.69
C ASP A 761 20.37 16.26 -8.93
N PHE A 762 20.28 16.20 -7.60
CA PHE A 762 21.08 17.01 -6.68
C PHE A 762 22.40 16.29 -6.33
N PRO A 763 23.55 16.97 -6.43
CA PRO A 763 24.86 16.32 -6.37
C PRO A 763 25.22 15.74 -5.01
N LYS A 764 24.59 16.19 -3.91
CA LYS A 764 24.89 15.71 -2.56
C LYS A 764 23.85 14.77 -1.96
N GLU A 765 22.87 14.34 -2.75
CA GLU A 765 21.93 13.28 -2.40
C GLU A 765 22.65 12.04 -1.83
N ILE A 766 22.00 11.27 -0.96
CA ILE A 766 22.64 10.17 -0.20
C ILE A 766 22.89 8.93 -1.05
N ILE A 767 22.04 8.67 -2.04
CA ILE A 767 22.19 7.57 -3.01
C ILE A 767 21.81 8.10 -4.41
N PRO A 768 22.64 8.97 -5.01
CA PRO A 768 22.37 9.49 -6.34
C PRO A 768 22.59 8.37 -7.36
N SER A 769 21.63 8.20 -8.27
CA SER A 769 21.65 7.12 -9.26
C SER A 769 21.85 7.68 -10.66
N PRO A 770 22.69 7.04 -11.51
CA PRO A 770 22.80 7.41 -12.93
C PRO A 770 21.45 7.46 -13.63
N LYS A 771 21.29 8.40 -14.56
CA LYS A 771 20.03 8.60 -15.30
C LYS A 771 19.52 7.31 -15.95
N LYS A 772 20.41 6.54 -16.59
CA LYS A 772 20.05 5.26 -17.25
C LYS A 772 19.49 4.22 -16.27
N TRP A 773 19.90 4.26 -15.00
CA TRP A 773 19.37 3.36 -13.99
C TRP A 773 17.97 3.80 -13.57
N ILE A 774 17.77 5.10 -13.41
CA ILE A 774 16.46 5.70 -13.13
C ILE A 774 15.45 5.35 -14.21
N GLU A 775 15.83 5.50 -15.49
CA GLU A 775 15.01 5.13 -16.68
C GLU A 775 14.52 3.67 -16.63
N GLY A 776 15.27 2.77 -15.99
CA GLY A 776 14.86 1.37 -15.80
C GLY A 776 13.75 1.16 -14.77
N THR A 777 13.35 2.19 -14.03
CA THR A 777 12.43 2.09 -12.88
C THR A 777 11.18 2.97 -13.03
N CYS A 778 11.15 3.88 -13.99
CA CYS A 778 10.01 4.77 -14.23
C CYS A 778 9.98 5.25 -15.68
N ASN A 779 8.82 5.73 -16.11
CA ASN A 779 8.65 6.47 -17.36
C ASN A 779 9.23 7.89 -17.20
N LEU A 780 10.56 8.00 -17.24
CA LEU A 780 11.29 9.25 -17.09
C LEU A 780 11.09 10.15 -18.32
N THR A 781 10.38 11.25 -18.14
CA THR A 781 9.99 12.20 -19.21
C THR A 781 10.58 13.59 -19.01
N TRP A 782 11.01 13.90 -17.78
CA TRP A 782 11.69 15.14 -17.43
C TRP A 782 12.87 14.82 -16.51
N TYR A 783 14.02 15.46 -16.73
CA TYR A 783 15.22 15.23 -15.92
C TYR A 783 16.07 16.48 -15.91
N ARG A 784 16.51 16.92 -14.73
CA ARG A 784 17.39 18.08 -14.57
C ARG A 784 18.54 17.77 -13.62
N VAL A 785 19.70 18.31 -13.95
CA VAL A 785 20.93 18.17 -13.17
C VAL A 785 21.24 19.50 -12.49
N HIS A 786 21.52 19.45 -11.20
CA HIS A 786 21.92 20.62 -10.42
C HIS A 786 23.40 20.58 -10.03
N ASN A 787 23.98 21.76 -9.80
CA ASN A 787 25.38 21.92 -9.40
C ASN A 787 25.56 22.08 -7.89
N SER A 788 24.47 22.26 -7.14
CA SER A 788 24.46 22.41 -5.68
C SER A 788 23.18 21.83 -5.08
N GLY A 789 23.20 21.53 -3.79
CA GLY A 789 22.09 20.96 -3.03
C GLY A 789 22.25 19.47 -2.74
N GLY A 790 21.67 19.03 -1.63
CA GLY A 790 21.70 17.67 -1.14
C GLY A 790 20.34 17.02 -1.02
N HIS A 791 20.18 16.24 0.04
CA HIS A 791 19.01 15.39 0.27
C HIS A 791 17.73 16.19 0.56
N PHE A 792 17.85 17.33 1.24
CA PHE A 792 16.73 18.15 1.67
C PHE A 792 16.44 19.24 0.64
N ALA A 793 16.24 18.85 -0.63
CA ALA A 793 16.20 19.75 -1.78
C ALA A 793 15.27 20.97 -1.61
N ALA A 794 14.05 20.78 -1.09
CA ALA A 794 13.08 21.86 -0.88
C ALA A 794 13.53 22.87 0.21
N MET A 795 14.29 22.42 1.20
CA MET A 795 14.84 23.23 2.29
C MET A 795 16.16 23.91 1.86
N GLU A 796 17.04 23.18 1.19
CA GLU A 796 18.39 23.67 0.82
C GLU A 796 18.36 24.63 -0.35
N LYS A 797 17.53 24.34 -1.37
CA LYS A 797 17.48 25.08 -2.63
C LYS A 797 16.02 25.33 -3.03
N PRO A 798 15.24 26.09 -2.22
CA PRO A 798 13.81 26.30 -2.43
C PRO A 798 13.49 26.91 -3.80
N ASP A 799 14.30 27.86 -4.27
CA ASP A 799 14.08 28.50 -5.58
C ASP A 799 14.26 27.52 -6.74
N LEU A 800 15.34 26.73 -6.73
CA LEU A 800 15.58 25.69 -7.74
C LEU A 800 14.49 24.62 -7.70
N PHE A 801 14.06 24.25 -6.49
CA PHE A 801 12.98 23.28 -6.30
C PHE A 801 11.66 23.78 -6.88
N VAL A 802 11.30 25.05 -6.65
CA VAL A 802 10.09 25.67 -7.20
C VAL A 802 10.15 25.77 -8.72
N GLU A 803 11.29 26.16 -9.27
CA GLU A 803 11.53 26.21 -10.72
C GLU A 803 11.33 24.83 -11.35
N ASP A 804 11.95 23.80 -10.75
CA ASP A 804 11.83 22.42 -11.21
C ASP A 804 10.38 21.93 -11.21
N MET A 805 9.60 22.22 -10.16
CA MET A 805 8.20 21.82 -10.09
C MET A 805 7.38 22.45 -11.22
N ARG A 806 7.57 23.75 -11.44
CA ARG A 806 6.84 24.51 -12.46
C ARG A 806 7.18 24.01 -13.86
N ASP A 807 8.46 23.85 -14.16
CA ASP A 807 8.92 23.40 -15.46
C ASP A 807 8.56 21.95 -15.73
N CYS A 808 8.74 21.08 -14.73
CA CYS A 808 8.41 19.66 -14.83
C CYS A 808 6.91 19.48 -15.04
N PHE A 809 6.07 19.89 -14.08
CA PHE A 809 4.63 19.64 -14.18
C PHE A 809 3.96 20.47 -15.26
N GLY A 810 4.45 21.67 -15.58
CA GLY A 810 4.02 22.42 -16.76
C GLY A 810 4.25 21.65 -18.07
N SER A 811 5.27 20.79 -18.12
CA SER A 811 5.57 19.97 -19.29
C SER A 811 4.89 18.59 -19.30
N ILE A 812 4.78 17.92 -18.13
CA ILE A 812 4.41 16.49 -18.08
C ILE A 812 3.00 16.24 -17.54
N TYR A 813 2.38 17.22 -16.87
CA TYR A 813 1.04 17.04 -16.32
C TYR A 813 -0.01 17.14 -17.44
N PRO A 814 -0.93 16.17 -17.57
CA PRO A 814 -1.96 16.22 -18.59
C PRO A 814 -3.01 17.27 -18.20
N VAL A 815 -2.88 18.49 -18.73
CA VAL A 815 -3.90 19.54 -18.59
C VAL A 815 -5.05 19.20 -19.52
N GLN A 816 -6.23 18.85 -18.98
CA GLN A 816 -7.44 18.77 -19.80
C GLN A 816 -7.79 20.17 -20.30
N SER A 817 -7.96 20.35 -21.62
CA SER A 817 -8.52 21.59 -22.13
C SER A 817 -9.92 21.74 -21.55
N THR A 818 -10.13 22.72 -20.68
CA THR A 818 -11.46 23.14 -20.28
C THR A 818 -12.22 23.56 -21.53
N LYS A 819 -13.12 22.70 -21.99
CA LYS A 819 -14.20 23.07 -22.92
C LYS A 819 -15.41 23.49 -22.11
#